data_AF-A0AAZ3NNQ2-F1
#
_entry.id   AF-A0AAZ3NNQ2-F1
#
_cell.length_a   1.000
_cell.length_b   1.000
_cell.length_c   1.000
_cell.angle_alpha   90.00
_cell.angle_beta   90.00
_cell.angle_gamma   90.00
#
_symmetry.space_group_name_H-M   'P 1'
#
loop_
_entity.id
_entity.type
_entity.pdbx_description
1 polymer ?
#
loop_
_entity_poly.entity_id
_entity_poly.type
_entity_poly.pdbx_seq_one_letter_code
_entity_poly.pdbx_strand_id
1 'polypeptide(L)'
;MTSHPTYPLLSTDAHVRQQQKQWSRSGMWNPSHPGLGLTQCSYYSTKEAERVPQDTDKDVEAEKAPATKKVEEVENIQEAEDKAPEEEPLHTIIQDTENVQGTFSKHEFQAETKKLLDIVARSLYSEKEVFIRELISNGSDALEKLRHKLITGGGDTAPMEIHLQTDQAKGTFTIQDTGVGMNQEELVANLGTIARSGSKAFLESLQSQAEASSSIIGQFGVGFYSAFMVADRVDVYSQSAEPSSPGYKWSSDGSGVFEIAEASGVRPGTKIVLHLKDDCKEFSAEDRALWMMEPKSISEWQHEEFYRYVAQSYDKPRYTLHYRADAPVNIRSIFYVPDVKPSMFDVSREMGSSVALYSRKVLIQTKATEILPKWLRFLRGQSLLSTSSAVPILMSPFIFPLTSALWKLRDVLQQRIIKFLMDQSKKEPEKYAKFFEDYGLFIREGIVTTQEQDVREDIGKLLRFESSVLPAGQQTNLKEYGSRMKAGTRNIYYLCAPNRHLAEHSPYFEAMKQKDMEVLFCYEQFDELTLLHLREFDKKKLISVETDIVVDHYKEEKYQDIKPGKTHLSLTMSLNAAGIYIRGEILVTPRLDTHPAMITVLEMGAARHFLRTQQMARSTEERAQILQPTLEINAGHDLIKKMHSLKESDSALAQLLLEQIYDNAMIAAGLNDDPRPMIARLNNLLTRALEKH
;
A
#
# COMPACT_ATOMS: atom_id res chain seq x y z
N MET A 1 17.36 20.57 41.13
CA MET A 1 17.80 19.22 41.51
C MET A 1 16.56 18.38 41.77
N THR A 2 16.11 17.64 40.78
CA THR A 2 15.11 16.57 40.92
C THR A 2 15.29 15.60 39.74
N SER A 3 15.36 14.33 40.11
CA SER A 3 15.74 13.14 39.36
C SER A 3 14.68 12.67 38.35
N HIS A 4 15.12 12.29 37.14
CA HIS A 4 14.36 11.45 36.20
C HIS A 4 14.93 10.02 36.19
N PRO A 5 14.08 8.97 36.15
CA PRO A 5 14.51 7.58 36.09
C PRO A 5 14.78 7.14 34.64
N THR A 6 15.92 6.49 34.42
CA THR A 6 16.28 5.76 33.19
C THR A 6 15.66 4.35 33.19
N TYR A 7 14.90 4.01 32.15
CA TYR A 7 14.45 2.64 31.86
C TYR A 7 15.53 1.88 31.06
N PRO A 8 15.79 0.59 31.33
CA PRO A 8 16.72 -0.21 30.53
C PRO A 8 16.05 -0.74 29.25
N LEU A 9 16.77 -0.64 28.12
CA LEU A 9 16.45 -1.28 26.84
C LEU A 9 16.63 -2.80 26.95
N LEU A 10 15.53 -3.55 26.83
CA LEU A 10 15.51 -5.01 26.74
C LEU A 10 15.79 -5.44 25.28
N SER A 11 16.65 -6.45 25.11
CA SER A 11 16.97 -7.04 23.80
C SER A 11 15.81 -7.83 23.22
N THR A 12 15.62 -7.73 21.91
CA THR A 12 14.54 -8.31 21.10
C THR A 12 14.45 -9.85 21.17
N ASP A 13 15.53 -10.55 21.57
CA ASP A 13 15.55 -12.01 21.69
C ASP A 13 14.73 -12.56 22.87
N ALA A 14 14.56 -11.78 23.94
CA ALA A 14 13.82 -12.24 25.12
C ALA A 14 12.30 -12.29 24.88
N HIS A 15 11.78 -11.41 24.01
CA HIS A 15 10.34 -11.30 23.74
C HIS A 15 9.83 -12.41 22.81
N VAL A 16 10.65 -12.84 21.85
CA VAL A 16 10.32 -13.95 20.93
C VAL A 16 10.22 -15.29 21.69
N ARG A 17 11.15 -15.53 22.63
CA ARG A 17 11.11 -16.73 23.48
C ARG A 17 9.94 -16.74 24.47
N GLN A 18 9.45 -15.56 24.86
CA GLN A 18 8.31 -15.45 25.77
C GLN A 18 6.96 -15.62 25.04
N GLN A 19 6.85 -15.17 23.79
CA GLN A 19 5.66 -15.41 22.94
C GLN A 19 5.52 -16.88 22.54
N GLN A 20 6.61 -17.58 22.18
CA GLN A 20 6.54 -19.01 21.84
C GLN A 20 6.09 -19.88 23.03
N LYS A 21 6.50 -19.54 24.26
CA LYS A 21 6.02 -20.21 25.49
C LYS A 21 4.55 -19.92 25.80
N GLN A 22 3.98 -18.83 25.29
CA GLN A 22 2.57 -18.47 25.47
C GLN A 22 1.66 -19.22 24.49
N TRP A 23 2.09 -19.43 23.25
CA TRP A 23 1.32 -20.16 22.23
C TRP A 23 1.26 -21.68 22.45
N SER A 24 2.28 -22.28 23.09
CA SER A 24 2.22 -23.71 23.44
C SER A 24 1.26 -24.00 24.60
N ARG A 25 1.05 -23.04 25.51
CA ARG A 25 0.13 -23.18 26.65
C ARG A 25 -1.35 -23.01 26.28
N SER A 26 -1.67 -22.48 25.10
CA SER A 26 -3.05 -22.20 24.67
C SER A 26 -3.67 -23.24 23.73
N GLY A 27 -2.98 -24.36 23.43
CA GLY A 27 -3.57 -25.49 22.69
C GLY A 27 -3.96 -25.21 21.23
N MET A 28 -3.51 -24.10 20.63
CA MET A 28 -3.85 -23.70 19.26
C MET A 28 -2.84 -24.20 18.21
N TRP A 29 -2.46 -25.48 18.26
CA TRP A 29 -1.76 -26.12 17.14
C TRP A 29 -1.94 -27.64 17.16
N ASN A 30 -2.47 -28.20 16.06
CA ASN A 30 -2.60 -29.65 15.81
C ASN A 30 -1.85 -29.94 14.50
N PRO A 31 -0.79 -30.77 14.48
CA PRO A 31 0.05 -30.97 13.29
C PRO A 31 -0.56 -31.93 12.25
N SER A 32 -1.78 -32.43 12.47
CA SER A 32 -2.40 -33.48 11.64
C SER A 32 -3.25 -32.90 10.50
N HIS A 33 -2.63 -32.20 9.53
CA HIS A 33 -3.28 -31.97 8.22
C HIS A 33 -2.23 -31.80 7.11
N PRO A 34 -2.23 -32.65 6.07
CA PRO A 34 -1.32 -32.51 4.95
C PRO A 34 -1.95 -31.62 3.88
N GLY A 35 -1.33 -30.48 3.58
CA GLY A 35 -1.72 -29.66 2.45
C GLY A 35 -1.14 -28.25 2.49
N LEU A 36 -0.31 -27.96 1.47
CA LEU A 36 0.30 -26.67 1.09
C LEU A 36 1.73 -26.46 1.59
N GLY A 37 2.67 -26.75 0.68
CA GLY A 37 4.08 -26.41 0.80
C GLY A 37 4.29 -24.91 0.68
N LEU A 38 5.03 -24.36 1.66
CA LEU A 38 5.67 -23.05 1.58
C LEU A 38 7.10 -23.22 2.12
N THR A 39 8.07 -23.00 1.24
CA THR A 39 9.51 -23.00 1.50
C THR A 39 9.90 -21.80 2.37
N GLN A 40 10.60 -22.06 3.47
CA GLN A 40 11.18 -21.04 4.36
C GLN A 40 12.51 -20.53 3.78
N CYS A 41 12.60 -19.23 3.47
CA CYS A 41 13.87 -18.52 3.25
C CYS A 41 14.39 -17.96 4.58
N SER A 42 15.63 -18.29 4.93
CA SER A 42 16.33 -17.80 6.13
C SER A 42 17.04 -16.46 5.87
N TYR A 43 16.90 -15.53 6.83
CA TYR A 43 17.60 -14.24 6.86
C TYR A 43 18.92 -14.37 7.64
N TYR A 44 20.03 -13.85 7.09
CA TYR A 44 21.29 -13.63 7.81
C TYR A 44 21.42 -12.16 8.25
N SER A 45 21.93 -11.93 9.45
CA SER A 45 22.30 -10.62 10.00
C SER A 45 23.83 -10.51 10.05
N THR A 46 24.42 -9.51 9.40
CA THR A 46 25.84 -9.14 9.51
C THR A 46 26.03 -8.11 10.63
N LYS A 47 27.05 -8.29 11.49
CA LYS A 47 27.49 -7.29 12.47
C LYS A 47 28.79 -6.63 11.99
N GLU A 48 28.81 -5.30 12.07
CA GLU A 48 29.95 -4.43 11.80
C GLU A 48 31.00 -4.47 12.91
N ALA A 49 32.25 -4.21 12.52
CA ALA A 49 33.43 -4.13 13.37
C ALA A 49 33.73 -2.68 13.78
N GLU A 50 33.96 -2.45 15.07
CA GLU A 50 34.52 -1.19 15.59
C GLU A 50 35.93 -1.39 16.18
N ARG A 51 36.75 -0.36 15.97
CA ARG A 51 38.18 -0.23 16.29
C ARG A 51 38.42 -0.04 17.79
N VAL A 52 39.56 -0.50 18.29
CA VAL A 52 40.11 -0.18 19.62
C VAL A 52 41.45 0.57 19.45
N PRO A 53 41.73 1.66 20.21
CA PRO A 53 43.05 2.30 20.25
C PRO A 53 43.93 1.84 21.43
N GLN A 54 45.21 2.22 21.33
CA GLN A 54 46.43 1.75 22.03
C GLN A 54 46.61 2.15 23.52
N ASP A 55 47.65 1.52 24.12
CA ASP A 55 48.52 1.90 25.27
C ASP A 55 47.97 1.62 26.70
N THR A 56 48.71 1.12 27.71
CA THR A 56 50.17 1.03 28.02
C THR A 56 50.45 -0.02 29.13
N ASP A 57 51.72 -0.42 29.24
CA ASP A 57 52.44 -1.27 30.22
C ASP A 57 51.92 -1.47 31.66
N LYS A 58 52.10 -2.70 32.20
CA LYS A 58 53.13 -3.03 33.23
C LYS A 58 53.12 -4.50 33.68
N ASP A 59 54.33 -5.00 33.91
CA ASP A 59 54.75 -6.34 34.34
C ASP A 59 54.16 -6.83 35.68
N VAL A 60 54.11 -8.16 35.88
CA VAL A 60 54.87 -8.93 36.90
C VAL A 60 54.57 -10.44 36.80
N GLU A 61 55.65 -11.21 36.97
CA GLU A 61 55.90 -12.65 36.92
C GLU A 61 54.96 -13.58 37.74
N ALA A 62 54.80 -14.83 37.30
CA ALA A 62 55.45 -16.02 37.90
C ALA A 62 54.75 -17.35 37.55
N GLU A 63 55.56 -18.34 37.17
CA GLU A 63 55.22 -19.75 36.95
C GLU A 63 54.67 -20.47 38.20
N LYS A 64 53.79 -21.46 38.01
CA LYS A 64 54.11 -22.90 38.20
C LYS A 64 52.86 -23.79 38.06
N ALA A 65 53.00 -24.81 37.21
CA ALA A 65 52.11 -25.96 37.07
C ALA A 65 52.37 -27.01 38.18
N PRO A 66 51.80 -28.23 38.12
CA PRO A 66 50.38 -28.58 38.20
C PRO A 66 50.15 -29.70 39.26
N ALA A 67 48.89 -30.01 39.61
CA ALA A 67 48.60 -31.28 40.29
C ALA A 67 47.21 -31.81 39.96
N THR A 68 47.23 -33.03 39.44
CA THR A 68 46.12 -33.90 39.05
C THR A 68 45.48 -34.64 40.22
N LYS A 69 44.24 -35.12 39.93
CA LYS A 69 43.61 -36.39 40.32
C LYS A 69 42.71 -36.46 41.57
N LYS A 70 41.44 -36.75 41.22
CA LYS A 70 40.55 -37.83 41.68
C LYS A 70 40.19 -37.90 43.17
N VAL A 71 38.89 -37.81 43.45
CA VAL A 71 38.18 -38.79 44.30
C VAL A 71 36.76 -38.97 43.74
N GLU A 72 36.40 -40.21 43.41
CA GLU A 72 35.03 -40.72 43.26
C GLU A 72 34.80 -41.68 44.44
N GLU A 73 33.60 -41.61 45.01
CA GLU A 73 32.88 -42.53 45.94
C GLU A 73 32.07 -41.63 46.90
N VAL A 74 30.76 -41.75 47.18
CA VAL A 74 29.83 -42.89 47.23
C VAL A 74 28.39 -42.32 47.13
N GLU A 75 27.45 -43.18 46.72
CA GLU A 75 26.11 -43.38 47.32
C GLU A 75 24.83 -42.87 46.63
N ASN A 76 23.95 -43.85 46.42
CA ASN A 76 22.59 -43.83 45.88
C ASN A 76 21.60 -42.98 46.70
N ILE A 77 20.54 -42.50 46.05
CA ILE A 77 19.12 -42.84 46.33
C ILE A 77 18.27 -42.38 45.12
N GLN A 78 17.49 -43.30 44.58
CA GLN A 78 16.46 -43.09 43.55
C GLN A 78 15.28 -42.27 44.08
N GLU A 79 14.71 -41.40 43.24
CA GLU A 79 13.26 -41.35 42.99
C GLU A 79 12.95 -40.46 41.78
N ALA A 80 11.78 -40.71 41.18
CA ALA A 80 11.43 -40.47 39.78
C ALA A 80 10.98 -39.03 39.48
N GLU A 81 11.35 -38.51 38.30
CA GLU A 81 10.71 -37.34 37.69
C GLU A 81 10.58 -37.45 36.16
N ASP A 82 9.50 -36.85 35.68
CA ASP A 82 8.91 -36.76 34.35
C ASP A 82 9.85 -36.76 33.13
N LYS A 83 9.62 -37.70 32.21
CA LYS A 83 10.16 -37.62 30.84
C LYS A 83 9.37 -36.59 30.02
N ALA A 84 9.96 -35.42 29.83
CA ALA A 84 9.62 -34.52 28.72
C ALA A 84 9.88 -35.22 27.36
N PRO A 85 9.17 -34.87 26.27
CA PRO A 85 9.44 -35.44 24.96
C PRO A 85 10.86 -35.06 24.52
N GLU A 86 11.69 -36.07 24.23
CA GLU A 86 13.02 -35.88 23.64
C GLU A 86 12.85 -35.20 22.27
N GLU A 87 13.30 -33.94 22.15
CA GLU A 87 13.45 -33.29 20.86
C GLU A 87 14.46 -34.09 20.04
N GLU A 88 14.04 -34.63 18.88
CA GLU A 88 14.95 -35.31 17.96
C GLU A 88 16.10 -34.36 17.59
N PRO A 89 17.37 -34.81 17.67
CA PRO A 89 18.49 -33.95 17.33
C PRO A 89 18.44 -33.56 15.86
N LEU A 90 18.50 -32.26 15.57
CA LEU A 90 18.60 -31.70 14.23
C LEU A 90 19.74 -32.38 13.46
N HIS A 91 19.40 -33.11 12.40
CA HIS A 91 20.38 -33.67 11.49
C HIS A 91 21.04 -32.55 10.68
N THR A 92 22.31 -32.26 10.97
CA THR A 92 23.18 -31.43 10.13
C THR A 92 24.38 -32.25 9.67
N ILE A 93 24.68 -32.16 8.37
CA ILE A 93 25.88 -32.75 7.76
C ILE A 93 27.06 -31.77 7.71
N ILE A 94 26.83 -30.51 8.10
CA ILE A 94 27.87 -29.49 8.13
C ILE A 94 28.69 -29.71 9.41
N GLN A 95 29.91 -30.16 9.23
CA GLN A 95 30.91 -30.32 10.28
C GLN A 95 32.21 -29.70 9.77
N ASP A 96 32.89 -28.93 10.62
CA ASP A 96 34.19 -28.33 10.32
C ASP A 96 35.27 -29.42 10.29
N THR A 97 35.36 -30.10 9.15
CA THR A 97 36.17 -31.32 8.95
C THR A 97 37.25 -31.12 7.89
N GLU A 98 37.17 -30.01 7.15
CA GLU A 98 38.04 -29.66 6.05
C GLU A 98 39.40 -29.16 6.56
N ASN A 99 40.46 -29.94 6.31
CA ASN A 99 41.84 -29.57 6.61
C ASN A 99 42.61 -29.30 5.32
N VAL A 100 43.13 -28.07 5.16
CA VAL A 100 43.93 -27.70 3.99
C VAL A 100 45.26 -28.46 4.01
N GLN A 101 45.51 -29.26 2.97
CA GLN A 101 46.75 -30.00 2.80
C GLN A 101 47.68 -29.29 1.81
N GLY A 102 48.97 -29.20 2.15
CA GLY A 102 49.99 -28.57 1.29
C GLY A 102 49.99 -27.04 1.34
N THR A 103 50.56 -26.40 0.32
CA THR A 103 50.65 -24.94 0.21
C THR A 103 49.59 -24.39 -0.76
N PHE A 104 49.12 -23.16 -0.53
CA PHE A 104 48.19 -22.50 -1.42
C PHE A 104 48.90 -21.93 -2.66
N SER A 105 48.21 -21.92 -3.80
CA SER A 105 48.62 -21.15 -4.97
C SER A 105 47.67 -19.97 -5.17
N LYS A 106 48.23 -18.81 -5.54
CA LYS A 106 47.47 -17.61 -5.86
C LYS A 106 47.22 -17.57 -7.36
N HIS A 107 45.97 -17.31 -7.73
CA HIS A 107 45.54 -17.13 -9.10
C HIS A 107 44.79 -15.81 -9.19
N GLU A 108 44.95 -15.10 -10.30
CA GLU A 108 44.15 -13.91 -10.61
C GLU A 108 42.84 -14.31 -11.26
N PHE A 109 41.77 -13.57 -10.96
CA PHE A 109 40.49 -13.78 -11.62
C PHE A 109 40.60 -13.45 -13.10
N GLN A 110 40.03 -14.32 -13.94
CA GLN A 110 39.93 -14.11 -15.38
C GLN A 110 38.47 -13.81 -15.77
N ALA A 111 38.28 -13.15 -16.91
CA ALA A 111 36.98 -12.77 -17.41
C ALA A 111 36.83 -13.14 -18.89
N GLU A 112 35.71 -13.76 -19.24
CA GLU A 112 35.40 -14.12 -20.64
C GLU A 112 34.66 -12.97 -21.33
N THR A 113 35.42 -12.06 -21.96
CA THR A 113 34.92 -10.78 -22.50
C THR A 113 33.73 -10.94 -23.44
N LYS A 114 33.73 -11.95 -24.32
CA LYS A 114 32.62 -12.20 -25.25
C LYS A 114 31.32 -12.56 -24.54
N LYS A 115 31.39 -13.41 -23.51
CA LYS A 115 30.22 -13.77 -22.70
C LYS A 115 29.75 -12.60 -21.84
N LEU A 116 30.65 -11.77 -21.33
CA LEU A 116 30.28 -10.57 -20.59
C LEU A 116 29.52 -9.56 -21.47
N LEU A 117 29.97 -9.33 -22.71
CA LEU A 117 29.23 -8.49 -23.67
C LEU A 117 27.84 -9.07 -23.96
N ASP A 118 27.72 -10.38 -24.16
CA ASP A 118 26.43 -11.04 -24.38
C ASP A 118 25.50 -10.89 -23.16
N ILE A 119 26.03 -11.05 -21.95
CA ILE A 119 25.28 -10.84 -20.70
C ILE A 119 24.81 -9.38 -20.60
N VAL A 120 25.66 -8.39 -20.91
CA VAL A 120 25.26 -6.97 -20.85
C VAL A 120 24.20 -6.65 -21.91
N ALA A 121 24.34 -7.21 -23.11
CA ALA A 121 23.43 -6.95 -24.23
C ALA A 121 22.10 -7.71 -24.15
N ARG A 122 22.00 -8.82 -23.41
CA ARG A 122 20.80 -9.67 -23.39
C ARG A 122 20.19 -9.90 -22.01
N SER A 123 20.98 -9.82 -20.95
CA SER A 123 20.60 -10.34 -19.63
C SER A 123 20.71 -9.31 -18.50
N LEU A 124 21.45 -8.22 -18.68
CA LEU A 124 21.64 -7.22 -17.63
C LEU A 124 20.43 -6.29 -17.48
N TYR A 125 19.78 -5.97 -18.59
CA TYR A 125 18.63 -5.08 -18.65
C TYR A 125 17.41 -5.83 -19.20
N SER A 126 16.27 -5.76 -18.49
CA SER A 126 15.03 -6.40 -18.93
C SER A 126 14.26 -5.61 -19.98
N GLU A 127 14.49 -4.30 -20.08
CA GLU A 127 13.82 -3.39 -21.02
C GLU A 127 14.84 -2.74 -21.95
N LYS A 128 14.52 -2.70 -23.26
CA LYS A 128 15.43 -2.20 -24.30
C LYS A 128 15.64 -0.69 -24.22
N GLU A 129 14.62 0.08 -23.87
CA GLU A 129 14.63 1.56 -23.84
C GLU A 129 15.69 2.18 -22.91
N VAL A 130 16.23 1.36 -22.01
CA VAL A 130 17.29 1.74 -21.06
C VAL A 130 18.56 2.26 -21.76
N PHE A 131 18.86 1.90 -22.99
CA PHE A 131 20.07 2.43 -23.65
C PHE A 131 20.08 3.97 -23.74
N ILE A 132 18.90 4.59 -23.95
CA ILE A 132 18.76 6.05 -24.01
C ILE A 132 19.20 6.67 -22.68
N ARG A 133 18.86 6.02 -21.55
CA ARG A 133 19.31 6.41 -20.22
C ARG A 133 20.82 6.53 -20.15
N GLU A 134 21.47 5.43 -20.49
CA GLU A 134 22.89 5.24 -20.23
C GLU A 134 23.68 6.23 -21.07
N LEU A 135 23.26 6.45 -22.32
CA LEU A 135 23.90 7.40 -23.21
C LEU A 135 23.70 8.86 -22.78
N ILE A 136 22.48 9.26 -22.37
CA ILE A 136 22.24 10.61 -21.83
C ILE A 136 23.06 10.84 -20.55
N SER A 137 23.13 9.82 -19.68
CA SER A 137 23.91 9.90 -18.44
C SER A 137 25.40 10.08 -18.72
N ASN A 138 25.95 9.36 -19.70
CA ASN A 138 27.34 9.52 -20.14
C ASN A 138 27.60 10.91 -20.73
N GLY A 139 26.68 11.45 -21.54
CA GLY A 139 26.79 12.81 -22.06
C GLY A 139 26.75 13.87 -20.95
N SER A 140 25.88 13.68 -19.95
CA SER A 140 25.79 14.55 -18.78
C SER A 140 27.09 14.55 -17.96
N ASP A 141 27.69 13.38 -17.74
CA ASP A 141 28.98 13.26 -17.06
C ASP A 141 30.10 13.96 -17.85
N ALA A 142 30.08 13.86 -19.19
CA ALA A 142 31.07 14.52 -20.05
C ALA A 142 30.95 16.05 -20.01
N LEU A 143 29.73 16.58 -19.97
CA LEU A 143 29.47 18.01 -19.79
C LEU A 143 29.92 18.49 -18.41
N GLU A 144 29.65 17.73 -17.36
CA GLU A 144 30.04 18.12 -15.99
C GLU A 144 31.56 18.11 -15.81
N LYS A 145 32.26 17.14 -16.40
CA LYS A 145 33.73 17.13 -16.47
C LYS A 145 34.27 18.37 -17.19
N LEU A 146 33.65 18.75 -18.31
CA LEU A 146 34.03 19.95 -19.04
C LEU A 146 33.77 21.21 -18.21
N ARG A 147 32.61 21.32 -17.56
CA ARG A 147 32.25 22.42 -16.67
C ARG A 147 33.28 22.61 -15.57
N HIS A 148 33.69 21.51 -14.92
CA HIS A 148 34.73 21.55 -13.90
C HIS A 148 36.07 22.04 -14.48
N LYS A 149 36.50 21.51 -15.62
CA LYS A 149 37.74 21.95 -16.30
C LYS A 149 37.71 23.44 -16.64
N LEU A 150 36.59 23.96 -17.17
CA LEU A 150 36.42 25.37 -17.54
C LEU A 150 36.45 26.29 -16.31
N ILE A 151 35.80 25.90 -15.21
CA ILE A 151 35.82 26.65 -13.94
C ILE A 151 37.26 26.73 -13.40
N THR A 152 38.01 25.63 -13.45
CA THR A 152 39.41 25.63 -12.99
C THR A 152 40.38 26.35 -13.93
N GLY A 153 40.05 26.41 -15.23
CA GLY A 153 40.93 26.94 -16.29
C GLY A 153 40.62 28.37 -16.73
N GLY A 154 39.55 29.01 -16.23
CA GLY A 154 39.17 30.38 -16.58
C GLY A 154 38.72 30.58 -18.03
N GLY A 155 38.24 29.51 -18.69
CA GLY A 155 37.82 29.54 -20.10
C GLY A 155 36.37 29.98 -20.30
N ASP A 156 36.08 30.49 -21.51
CA ASP A 156 34.74 30.94 -21.91
C ASP A 156 33.76 29.76 -22.09
N THR A 157 32.48 29.99 -21.79
CA THR A 157 31.46 28.94 -21.75
C THR A 157 30.84 28.68 -23.12
N ALA A 158 31.38 27.68 -23.83
CA ALA A 158 30.69 27.09 -24.98
C ALA A 158 29.32 26.49 -24.54
N PRO A 159 28.33 26.39 -25.46
CA PRO A 159 27.04 25.78 -25.16
C PRO A 159 27.21 24.33 -24.67
N MET A 160 26.78 24.06 -23.44
CA MET A 160 26.77 22.72 -22.83
C MET A 160 25.39 22.10 -23.03
N GLU A 161 25.28 21.18 -23.97
CA GLU A 161 24.02 20.64 -24.46
C GLU A 161 24.16 19.18 -24.87
N ILE A 162 23.04 18.45 -24.83
CA ILE A 162 22.91 17.10 -25.38
C ILE A 162 21.82 17.16 -26.44
N HIS A 163 22.18 16.80 -27.66
CA HIS A 163 21.27 16.70 -28.80
C HIS A 163 20.88 15.25 -29.02
N LEU A 164 19.59 15.01 -29.19
CA LEU A 164 19.05 13.73 -29.65
C LEU A 164 18.46 13.95 -31.03
N GLN A 165 18.78 13.05 -31.95
CA GLN A 165 18.22 13.04 -33.29
C GLN A 165 17.77 11.63 -33.61
N THR A 166 16.53 11.51 -34.08
CA THR A 166 16.00 10.28 -34.65
C THR A 166 15.89 10.41 -36.17
N ASP A 167 16.22 9.34 -36.89
CA ASP A 167 16.06 9.26 -38.35
C ASP A 167 15.35 7.93 -38.66
N GLN A 168 14.04 8.00 -38.85
CA GLN A 168 13.20 6.84 -39.14
C GLN A 168 13.52 6.22 -40.50
N ALA A 169 13.95 7.02 -41.48
CA ALA A 169 14.27 6.54 -42.82
C ALA A 169 15.56 5.70 -42.82
N LYS A 170 16.56 6.10 -42.04
CA LYS A 170 17.81 5.35 -41.87
C LYS A 170 17.77 4.32 -40.74
N GLY A 171 16.73 4.35 -39.90
CA GLY A 171 16.64 3.51 -38.71
C GLY A 171 17.75 3.82 -37.70
N THR A 172 18.05 5.10 -37.47
CA THR A 172 19.14 5.50 -36.58
C THR A 172 18.67 6.36 -35.41
N PHE A 173 19.27 6.12 -34.25
CA PHE A 173 19.22 7.00 -33.10
C PHE A 173 20.60 7.64 -32.91
N THR A 174 20.66 8.96 -32.83
CA THR A 174 21.90 9.71 -32.65
C THR A 174 21.82 10.54 -31.38
N ILE A 175 22.88 10.49 -30.58
CA ILE A 175 23.10 11.38 -29.43
C ILE A 175 24.41 12.11 -29.62
N GLN A 176 24.43 13.40 -29.33
CA GLN A 176 25.64 14.21 -29.36
C GLN A 176 25.69 15.14 -28.16
N ASP A 177 26.76 15.02 -27.35
CA ASP A 177 27.09 15.96 -26.30
C ASP A 177 28.22 16.90 -26.73
N THR A 178 28.25 18.09 -26.12
CA THR A 178 29.34 19.07 -26.26
C THR A 178 30.32 19.03 -25.08
N GLY A 179 30.49 17.84 -24.46
CA GLY A 179 31.31 17.64 -23.27
C GLY A 179 32.81 17.54 -23.53
N VAL A 180 33.53 16.97 -22.56
CA VAL A 180 35.00 16.90 -22.57
C VAL A 180 35.60 16.07 -23.72
N GLY A 181 34.81 15.18 -24.34
CA GLY A 181 35.28 14.27 -25.37
C GLY A 181 36.29 13.24 -24.87
N MET A 182 36.88 12.49 -25.79
CA MET A 182 37.90 11.46 -25.51
C MET A 182 39.02 11.50 -26.55
N ASN A 183 40.25 11.29 -26.13
CA ASN A 183 41.38 11.01 -27.02
C ASN A 183 41.46 9.51 -27.39
N GLN A 184 42.42 9.11 -28.23
CA GLN A 184 42.57 7.73 -28.67
C GLN A 184 42.79 6.74 -27.51
N GLU A 185 43.62 7.09 -26.53
CA GLU A 185 43.92 6.24 -25.38
C GLU A 185 42.68 6.05 -24.50
N GLU A 186 41.93 7.13 -24.28
CA GLU A 186 40.66 7.11 -23.54
C GLU A 186 39.57 6.33 -24.26
N LEU A 187 39.49 6.39 -25.60
CA LEU A 187 38.57 5.55 -26.37
C LEU A 187 38.88 4.06 -26.19
N VAL A 188 40.14 3.67 -26.27
CA VAL A 188 40.57 2.27 -26.03
C VAL A 188 40.31 1.86 -24.58
N ALA A 189 40.70 2.70 -23.63
CA ALA A 189 40.61 2.40 -22.21
C ALA A 189 39.17 2.36 -21.70
N ASN A 190 38.36 3.39 -21.99
CA ASN A 190 37.04 3.56 -21.39
C ASN A 190 35.94 2.82 -22.16
N LEU A 191 36.01 2.75 -23.50
CA LEU A 191 35.01 2.03 -24.31
C LEU A 191 35.46 0.60 -24.65
N GLY A 192 36.76 0.33 -24.71
CA GLY A 192 37.30 -0.99 -25.01
C GLY A 192 37.43 -1.92 -23.81
N THR A 193 37.30 -1.43 -22.58
CA THR A 193 37.43 -2.23 -21.34
C THR A 193 36.12 -2.26 -20.55
N ILE A 194 35.53 -3.44 -20.42
CA ILE A 194 34.30 -3.64 -19.64
C ILE A 194 34.59 -3.37 -18.16
N ALA A 195 33.64 -2.71 -17.48
CA ALA A 195 33.72 -2.34 -16.06
C ALA A 195 34.78 -1.28 -15.73
N ARG A 196 35.27 -0.54 -16.73
CA ARG A 196 36.12 0.64 -16.53
C ARG A 196 35.30 1.92 -16.71
N SER A 197 35.25 2.76 -15.67
CA SER A 197 34.53 4.04 -15.70
C SER A 197 35.49 5.21 -15.56
N GLY A 198 35.69 5.98 -16.64
CA GLY A 198 36.41 7.24 -16.59
C GLY A 198 35.73 8.29 -15.70
N SER A 199 34.40 8.20 -15.52
CA SER A 199 33.66 9.06 -14.58
C SER A 199 33.97 8.74 -13.11
N LYS A 200 34.18 7.46 -12.79
CA LYS A 200 34.60 7.04 -11.45
C LYS A 200 36.02 7.52 -11.13
N ALA A 201 36.97 7.34 -12.07
CA ALA A 201 38.33 7.83 -11.91
C ALA A 201 38.39 9.37 -11.73
N PHE A 202 37.50 10.09 -12.41
CA PHE A 202 37.36 11.54 -12.24
C PHE A 202 36.77 11.91 -10.85
N LEU A 203 35.80 11.15 -10.33
CA LEU A 203 35.30 11.37 -8.97
C LEU A 203 36.37 11.13 -7.90
N GLU A 204 37.22 10.12 -8.10
CA GLU A 204 38.35 9.83 -7.20
C GLU A 204 39.38 10.97 -7.20
N SER A 205 39.61 11.65 -8.33
CA SER A 205 40.52 12.80 -8.39
C SER A 205 39.94 14.10 -7.79
N LEU A 206 38.62 14.17 -7.55
CA LEU A 206 37.91 15.33 -6.99
C LEU A 206 37.70 15.29 -5.47
N GLN A 207 38.22 14.29 -4.75
CA GLN A 207 37.98 14.06 -3.31
C GLN A 207 38.32 15.24 -2.37
N SER A 208 38.95 16.32 -2.85
CA SER A 208 39.23 17.56 -2.11
C SER A 208 38.17 18.67 -2.25
N GLN A 209 37.13 18.53 -3.10
CA GLN A 209 36.09 19.55 -3.30
C GLN A 209 34.68 18.94 -3.30
N ALA A 210 33.95 19.11 -2.19
CA ALA A 210 32.70 18.38 -1.91
C ALA A 210 31.51 18.73 -2.82
N GLU A 211 31.44 19.93 -3.41
CA GLU A 211 30.26 20.38 -4.19
C GLU A 211 30.19 19.80 -5.61
N ALA A 212 31.32 19.47 -6.25
CA ALA A 212 31.37 18.95 -7.63
C ALA A 212 31.12 17.42 -7.71
N SER A 213 31.11 16.72 -6.57
CA SER A 213 31.00 15.25 -6.51
C SER A 213 29.57 14.71 -6.67
N SER A 214 28.56 15.57 -6.59
CA SER A 214 27.15 15.16 -6.48
C SER A 214 26.41 14.97 -7.83
N SER A 215 26.96 15.49 -8.91
CA SER A 215 26.33 15.56 -10.25
C SER A 215 26.70 14.41 -11.20
N ILE A 216 27.82 13.71 -10.96
CA ILE A 216 28.27 12.58 -11.79
C ILE A 216 27.39 11.33 -11.54
N ILE A 217 27.04 10.62 -12.61
CA ILE A 217 26.11 9.49 -12.64
C ILE A 217 26.85 8.16 -12.86
N GLY A 218 27.81 8.11 -13.78
CA GLY A 218 28.45 6.87 -14.22
C GLY A 218 29.43 6.25 -13.22
N GLN A 219 29.09 5.08 -12.68
CA GLN A 219 29.92 4.36 -11.68
C GLN A 219 30.45 3.01 -12.17
N PHE A 220 29.67 2.27 -12.95
CA PHE A 220 29.92 0.85 -13.22
C PHE A 220 30.79 0.58 -14.46
N GLY A 221 30.85 1.49 -15.43
CA GLY A 221 31.64 1.27 -16.66
C GLY A 221 31.06 0.22 -17.61
N VAL A 222 29.73 0.01 -17.58
CA VAL A 222 29.03 -0.95 -18.48
C VAL A 222 27.90 -0.31 -19.28
N GLY A 223 27.43 0.88 -18.90
CA GLY A 223 26.25 1.51 -19.48
C GLY A 223 26.34 1.76 -20.98
N PHE A 224 27.53 2.07 -21.51
CA PHE A 224 27.75 2.24 -22.95
C PHE A 224 27.34 1.00 -23.77
N TYR A 225 27.61 -0.20 -23.27
CA TYR A 225 27.33 -1.44 -24.01
C TYR A 225 25.83 -1.77 -24.09
N SER A 226 24.96 -1.09 -23.33
CA SER A 226 23.51 -1.17 -23.50
C SER A 226 23.06 -0.76 -24.91
N ALA A 227 23.86 0.03 -25.63
CA ALA A 227 23.65 0.36 -27.04
C ALA A 227 23.50 -0.88 -27.93
N PHE A 228 24.24 -1.96 -27.65
CA PHE A 228 24.18 -3.21 -28.42
C PHE A 228 22.92 -4.05 -28.16
N MET A 229 22.10 -3.67 -27.16
CA MET A 229 20.76 -4.24 -27.00
C MET A 229 19.89 -3.91 -28.22
N VAL A 230 19.97 -2.66 -28.70
CA VAL A 230 19.07 -2.10 -29.70
C VAL A 230 19.72 -1.87 -31.06
N ALA A 231 21.06 -1.88 -31.14
CA ALA A 231 21.80 -1.58 -32.36
C ALA A 231 22.66 -2.77 -32.80
N ASP A 232 22.73 -3.00 -34.11
CA ASP A 232 23.67 -3.97 -34.72
C ASP A 232 25.06 -3.38 -34.91
N ARG A 233 25.16 -2.05 -34.95
CA ARG A 233 26.42 -1.32 -35.08
C ARG A 233 26.35 -0.01 -34.31
N VAL A 234 27.45 0.33 -33.65
CA VAL A 234 27.62 1.59 -32.93
C VAL A 234 28.84 2.31 -33.49
N ASP A 235 28.64 3.51 -34.02
CA ASP A 235 29.72 4.43 -34.40
C ASP A 235 29.84 5.54 -33.35
N VAL A 236 31.04 5.78 -32.84
CA VAL A 236 31.34 6.87 -31.91
C VAL A 236 32.35 7.81 -32.55
N TYR A 237 32.03 9.10 -32.61
CA TYR A 237 32.93 10.16 -33.05
C TYR A 237 33.24 11.04 -31.85
N SER A 238 34.51 11.18 -31.47
CA SER A 238 34.88 11.97 -30.29
C SER A 238 36.10 12.84 -30.58
N GLN A 239 36.08 14.05 -30.04
CA GLN A 239 37.22 14.96 -30.03
C GLN A 239 37.41 15.48 -28.61
N SER A 240 38.58 15.25 -28.03
CA SER A 240 38.94 15.77 -26.72
C SER A 240 38.98 17.30 -26.73
N ALA A 241 38.52 17.92 -25.65
CA ALA A 241 38.60 19.36 -25.42
C ALA A 241 40.04 19.85 -25.18
N GLU A 242 41.03 18.96 -25.17
CA GLU A 242 42.44 19.33 -25.06
C GLU A 242 42.94 20.07 -26.32
N PRO A 243 43.80 21.09 -26.16
CA PRO A 243 44.34 21.82 -27.30
C PRO A 243 45.00 20.88 -28.31
N SER A 244 44.75 21.11 -29.61
CA SER A 244 45.35 20.35 -30.72
C SER A 244 45.05 18.84 -30.75
N SER A 245 44.00 18.37 -30.06
CA SER A 245 43.58 16.97 -30.13
C SER A 245 42.87 16.66 -31.47
N PRO A 246 43.32 15.62 -32.22
CA PRO A 246 42.62 15.18 -33.43
C PRO A 246 41.29 14.51 -33.08
N GLY A 247 40.37 14.48 -34.04
CA GLY A 247 39.12 13.74 -33.92
C GLY A 247 39.32 12.27 -34.23
N TYR A 248 38.54 11.40 -33.59
CA TYR A 248 38.58 9.96 -33.83
C TYR A 248 37.19 9.39 -34.10
N LYS A 249 37.15 8.34 -34.92
CA LYS A 249 36.02 7.45 -35.09
C LYS A 249 36.35 6.09 -34.45
N TRP A 250 35.50 5.65 -33.53
CA TRP A 250 35.44 4.31 -32.98
C TRP A 250 34.23 3.58 -33.57
N SER A 251 34.37 2.30 -33.94
CA SER A 251 33.28 1.51 -34.54
C SER A 251 33.31 0.07 -34.04
N SER A 252 32.14 -0.49 -33.72
CA SER A 252 31.99 -1.90 -33.35
C SER A 252 30.58 -2.42 -33.67
N ASP A 253 30.50 -3.72 -33.90
CA ASP A 253 29.26 -4.50 -34.02
C ASP A 253 28.90 -5.25 -32.72
N GLY A 254 29.70 -5.11 -31.66
CA GLY A 254 29.49 -5.77 -30.37
C GLY A 254 29.98 -7.23 -30.32
N SER A 255 30.66 -7.73 -31.36
CA SER A 255 31.14 -9.13 -31.44
C SER A 255 32.47 -9.40 -30.70
N GLY A 256 32.97 -8.40 -29.97
CA GLY A 256 34.20 -8.48 -29.16
C GLY A 256 35.43 -7.81 -29.77
N VAL A 257 35.29 -7.17 -30.94
CA VAL A 257 36.33 -6.33 -31.56
C VAL A 257 35.80 -4.91 -31.84
N PHE A 258 36.70 -3.94 -31.91
CA PHE A 258 36.39 -2.57 -32.31
C PHE A 258 37.57 -1.98 -33.10
N GLU A 259 37.28 -0.99 -33.93
CA GLU A 259 38.25 -0.29 -34.76
C GLU A 259 38.30 1.20 -34.39
N ILE A 260 39.48 1.81 -34.44
CA ILE A 260 39.66 3.25 -34.25
C ILE A 260 40.44 3.83 -35.43
N ALA A 261 39.94 4.92 -36.00
CA ALA A 261 40.61 5.68 -37.04
C ALA A 261 40.55 7.18 -36.73
N GLU A 262 41.54 7.94 -37.17
CA GLU A 262 41.51 9.40 -37.13
C GLU A 262 40.41 9.92 -38.09
N ALA A 263 39.67 10.93 -37.66
CA ALA A 263 38.54 11.49 -38.39
C ALA A 263 38.59 13.02 -38.40
N SER A 264 38.34 13.62 -39.57
CA SER A 264 38.24 15.06 -39.73
C SER A 264 36.79 15.55 -39.54
N GLY A 265 36.62 16.82 -39.18
CA GLY A 265 35.30 17.44 -39.01
C GLY A 265 34.51 16.96 -37.77
N VAL A 266 35.19 16.35 -36.80
CA VAL A 266 34.58 15.98 -35.51
C VAL A 266 34.44 17.24 -34.66
N ARG A 267 33.25 17.48 -34.09
CA ARG A 267 32.99 18.59 -33.17
C ARG A 267 33.49 18.20 -31.77
N PRO A 268 34.00 19.14 -30.95
CA PRO A 268 34.34 18.88 -29.56
C PRO A 268 33.18 18.23 -28.79
N GLY A 269 33.50 17.22 -27.97
CA GLY A 269 32.53 16.36 -27.31
C GLY A 269 32.44 14.99 -27.98
N THR A 270 31.28 14.32 -27.86
CA THR A 270 31.09 12.97 -28.40
C THR A 270 29.76 12.85 -29.13
N LYS A 271 29.77 12.22 -30.32
CA LYS A 271 28.59 11.84 -31.10
C LYS A 271 28.54 10.33 -31.22
N ILE A 272 27.43 9.73 -30.82
CA ILE A 272 27.18 8.29 -30.91
C ILE A 272 26.02 8.05 -31.86
N VAL A 273 26.23 7.21 -32.87
CA VAL A 273 25.23 6.82 -33.86
C VAL A 273 24.93 5.34 -33.67
N LEU A 274 23.69 5.04 -33.36
CA LEU A 274 23.15 3.70 -33.23
C LEU A 274 22.44 3.32 -34.53
N HIS A 275 22.93 2.27 -35.19
CA HIS A 275 22.24 1.65 -36.32
C HIS A 275 21.28 0.62 -35.75
N LEU A 276 20.01 1.00 -35.60
CA LEU A 276 19.00 0.23 -34.86
C LEU A 276 18.68 -1.08 -35.58
N LYS A 277 18.47 -2.12 -34.79
CA LYS A 277 17.91 -3.41 -35.23
C LYS A 277 16.51 -3.21 -35.78
N ASP A 278 16.08 -4.10 -36.67
CA ASP A 278 14.73 -4.06 -37.24
C ASP A 278 13.62 -4.13 -36.17
N ASP A 279 13.86 -4.86 -35.07
CA ASP A 279 12.94 -5.02 -33.95
C ASP A 279 13.01 -3.88 -32.91
N CYS A 280 13.79 -2.83 -33.16
CA CYS A 280 14.01 -1.70 -32.24
C CYS A 280 13.75 -0.33 -32.92
N LYS A 281 13.08 -0.30 -34.07
CA LYS A 281 12.83 0.95 -34.82
C LYS A 281 11.92 1.95 -34.11
N GLU A 282 11.20 1.53 -33.07
CA GLU A 282 10.37 2.42 -32.24
C GLU A 282 11.17 3.59 -31.62
N PHE A 283 12.46 3.39 -31.33
CA PHE A 283 13.34 4.43 -30.79
C PHE A 283 13.77 5.49 -31.82
N SER A 284 13.24 5.43 -33.04
CA SER A 284 13.38 6.47 -34.05
C SER A 284 12.19 7.46 -34.10
N ALA A 285 11.25 7.37 -33.15
CA ALA A 285 10.13 8.31 -32.97
C ALA A 285 10.38 9.29 -31.81
N GLU A 286 9.75 10.48 -31.84
CA GLU A 286 10.01 11.59 -30.90
C GLU A 286 8.87 11.75 -29.86
N ASP A 287 9.12 11.47 -28.57
CA ASP A 287 8.15 11.64 -27.45
C ASP A 287 8.68 12.61 -26.36
N ARG A 288 7.81 13.43 -25.75
CA ARG A 288 8.16 14.57 -24.85
C ARG A 288 7.91 14.32 -23.35
N ALA A 289 8.85 14.75 -22.49
CA ALA A 289 8.77 14.62 -21.02
C ALA A 289 8.20 15.87 -20.30
N LEU A 290 6.89 15.88 -19.97
CA LEU A 290 6.19 17.05 -19.40
C LEU A 290 6.33 17.28 -17.88
N TRP A 291 6.65 16.26 -17.09
CA TRP A 291 6.69 16.35 -15.61
C TRP A 291 7.84 17.16 -15.03
N MET A 292 8.76 17.63 -15.87
CA MET A 292 9.92 18.44 -15.49
C MET A 292 9.67 19.95 -15.59
N MET A 293 8.56 20.36 -16.21
CA MET A 293 8.25 21.77 -16.42
C MET A 293 7.66 22.42 -15.15
N GLU A 294 7.62 23.76 -15.10
CA GLU A 294 6.94 24.47 -14.02
C GLU A 294 5.42 24.21 -14.07
N PRO A 295 4.74 23.89 -12.95
CA PRO A 295 3.30 23.62 -12.99
C PRO A 295 2.47 24.73 -13.63
N LYS A 296 2.90 25.98 -13.49
CA LYS A 296 2.23 27.16 -14.07
C LYS A 296 2.45 27.33 -15.57
N SER A 297 3.48 26.70 -16.14
CA SER A 297 3.79 26.79 -17.58
C SER A 297 3.11 25.70 -18.40
N ILE A 298 2.36 24.80 -17.77
CA ILE A 298 1.66 23.69 -18.44
C ILE A 298 0.18 24.05 -18.53
N SER A 299 -0.35 24.09 -19.74
CA SER A 299 -1.77 24.28 -20.01
C SER A 299 -2.59 23.03 -19.65
N GLU A 300 -3.90 23.20 -19.45
CA GLU A 300 -4.81 22.06 -19.25
C GLU A 300 -4.76 21.08 -20.42
N TRP A 301 -4.70 21.57 -21.66
CA TRP A 301 -4.58 20.72 -22.85
C TRP A 301 -3.30 19.88 -22.86
N GLN A 302 -2.16 20.46 -22.44
CA GLN A 302 -0.92 19.69 -22.28
C GLN A 302 -1.04 18.61 -21.20
N HIS A 303 -1.78 18.89 -20.12
CA HIS A 303 -2.11 17.86 -19.12
C HIS A 303 -3.03 16.77 -19.68
N GLU A 304 -4.01 17.11 -20.51
CA GLU A 304 -4.88 16.11 -21.17
C GLU A 304 -4.08 15.19 -22.09
N GLU A 305 -3.26 15.74 -22.99
CA GLU A 305 -2.43 14.95 -23.91
C GLU A 305 -1.44 14.07 -23.14
N PHE A 306 -0.79 14.62 -22.10
CA PHE A 306 0.10 13.84 -21.26
C PHE A 306 -0.66 12.73 -20.53
N TYR A 307 -1.84 13.02 -19.99
CA TYR A 307 -2.69 12.03 -19.35
C TYR A 307 -3.05 10.88 -20.30
N ARG A 308 -3.48 11.19 -21.54
CA ARG A 308 -3.82 10.18 -22.55
C ARG A 308 -2.64 9.27 -22.86
N TYR A 309 -1.45 9.85 -22.98
CA TYR A 309 -0.20 9.12 -23.20
C TYR A 309 0.13 8.17 -22.03
N VAL A 310 0.12 8.66 -20.79
CA VAL A 310 0.58 7.86 -19.62
C VAL A 310 -0.47 6.86 -19.14
N ALA A 311 -1.75 7.20 -19.25
CA ALA A 311 -2.85 6.33 -18.85
C ALA A 311 -3.25 5.35 -19.96
N GLN A 312 -2.74 5.54 -21.18
CA GLN A 312 -3.18 4.82 -22.39
C GLN A 312 -4.70 4.89 -22.53
N SER A 313 -5.24 6.10 -22.33
CA SER A 313 -6.68 6.35 -22.28
C SER A 313 -7.09 7.42 -23.29
N TYR A 314 -8.37 7.40 -23.67
CA TYR A 314 -8.98 8.37 -24.59
C TYR A 314 -9.69 9.52 -23.86
N ASP A 315 -9.91 9.41 -22.55
CA ASP A 315 -10.62 10.42 -21.76
C ASP A 315 -9.70 11.58 -21.34
N LYS A 316 -10.13 12.34 -20.32
CA LYS A 316 -9.39 13.45 -19.75
C LYS A 316 -9.33 13.33 -18.23
N PRO A 317 -8.33 13.91 -17.54
CA PRO A 317 -8.28 13.85 -16.09
C PRO A 317 -9.32 14.79 -15.47
N ARG A 318 -10.11 14.31 -14.50
CA ARG A 318 -10.99 15.18 -13.69
C ARG A 318 -10.24 15.97 -12.62
N TYR A 319 -9.12 15.40 -12.17
CA TYR A 319 -8.19 16.03 -11.24
C TYR A 319 -6.76 15.83 -11.68
N THR A 320 -5.96 16.89 -11.52
CA THR A 320 -4.53 16.92 -11.79
C THR A 320 -3.80 17.39 -10.55
N LEU A 321 -2.88 16.57 -10.04
CA LEU A 321 -1.98 16.90 -8.94
C LEU A 321 -0.55 16.94 -9.49
N HIS A 322 -0.06 18.14 -9.79
CA HIS A 322 1.36 18.35 -10.06
C HIS A 322 2.05 18.72 -8.74
N TYR A 323 2.87 17.81 -8.22
CA TYR A 323 3.54 17.93 -6.93
C TYR A 323 5.05 18.05 -7.09
N ARG A 324 5.62 19.08 -6.45
CA ARG A 324 7.06 19.31 -6.38
C ARG A 324 7.44 19.56 -4.93
N ALA A 325 8.43 18.84 -4.44
CA ALA A 325 9.01 19.04 -3.11
C ALA A 325 10.50 18.76 -3.17
N ASP A 326 11.30 19.47 -2.38
CA ASP A 326 12.75 19.24 -2.28
C ASP A 326 13.12 18.55 -0.95
N ALA A 327 12.22 18.57 0.05
CA ALA A 327 12.37 17.92 1.36
C ALA A 327 11.05 17.23 1.79
N PRO A 328 11.10 16.11 2.55
CA PRO A 328 12.28 15.36 3.00
C PRO A 328 12.94 14.53 1.89
N VAL A 329 12.30 14.45 0.72
CA VAL A 329 12.79 13.79 -0.48
C VAL A 329 12.53 14.74 -1.65
N ASN A 330 13.46 14.82 -2.61
CA ASN A 330 13.21 15.56 -3.84
C ASN A 330 12.25 14.75 -4.72
N ILE A 331 11.05 15.29 -4.89
CA ILE A 331 9.94 14.69 -5.61
C ILE A 331 9.51 15.66 -6.71
N ARG A 332 9.33 15.12 -7.91
CA ARG A 332 8.63 15.77 -9.02
C ARG A 332 7.64 14.76 -9.56
N SER A 333 6.35 14.96 -9.36
CA SER A 333 5.34 14.00 -9.76
C SER A 333 4.08 14.66 -10.31
N ILE A 334 3.42 13.96 -11.22
CA ILE A 334 2.10 14.32 -11.71
C ILE A 334 1.19 13.11 -11.54
N PHE A 335 0.10 13.30 -10.81
CA PHE A 335 -0.96 12.31 -10.66
C PHE A 335 -2.25 12.82 -11.26
N TYR A 336 -2.99 11.90 -11.87
CA TYR A 336 -4.26 12.13 -12.52
C TYR A 336 -5.32 11.20 -11.95
N VAL A 337 -6.51 11.74 -11.76
CA VAL A 337 -7.74 10.96 -11.54
C VAL A 337 -8.49 10.94 -12.88
N PRO A 338 -8.73 9.76 -13.47
CA PRO A 338 -9.55 9.64 -14.69
C PRO A 338 -10.94 10.24 -14.50
N ASP A 339 -11.54 10.76 -15.57
CA ASP A 339 -12.94 11.19 -15.52
C ASP A 339 -13.91 10.02 -15.68
N VAL A 340 -13.45 8.95 -16.32
CA VAL A 340 -14.21 7.71 -16.49
C VAL A 340 -14.26 6.92 -15.18
N LYS A 341 -15.45 6.41 -14.83
CA LYS A 341 -15.64 5.54 -13.67
C LYS A 341 -14.75 4.29 -13.78
N PRO A 342 -14.12 3.83 -12.68
CA PRO A 342 -13.29 2.63 -12.70
C PRO A 342 -14.13 1.40 -13.06
N SER A 343 -13.63 0.57 -13.98
CA SER A 343 -14.28 -0.70 -14.31
C SER A 343 -14.17 -1.67 -13.14
N MET A 344 -15.29 -2.23 -12.69
CA MET A 344 -15.30 -3.23 -11.61
C MET A 344 -14.49 -4.49 -11.96
N PHE A 345 -14.33 -4.78 -13.26
CA PHE A 345 -13.46 -5.86 -13.73
C PHE A 345 -11.98 -5.54 -13.54
N ASP A 346 -11.56 -4.29 -13.75
CA ASP A 346 -10.18 -3.89 -13.54
C ASP A 346 -9.84 -3.75 -12.05
N VAL A 347 -10.83 -3.34 -11.25
CA VAL A 347 -10.72 -3.29 -9.78
C VAL A 347 -10.44 -4.68 -9.20
N SER A 348 -11.10 -5.72 -9.71
CA SER A 348 -10.94 -7.10 -9.21
C SER A 348 -9.65 -7.79 -9.67
N ARG A 349 -9.09 -7.39 -10.81
CA ARG A 349 -7.82 -7.94 -11.33
C ARG A 349 -6.58 -7.47 -10.57
N GLU A 350 -6.74 -6.56 -9.62
CA GLU A 350 -5.64 -5.94 -8.87
C GLU A 350 -4.49 -5.51 -9.79
N MET A 351 -4.82 -4.86 -10.90
CA MET A 351 -3.78 -4.29 -11.76
C MET A 351 -2.92 -3.36 -10.89
N GLY A 352 -1.63 -3.68 -10.79
CA GLY A 352 -0.68 -2.92 -9.99
C GLY A 352 -0.67 -1.44 -10.36
N SER A 353 0.00 -0.63 -9.55
CA SER A 353 0.14 0.82 -9.78
C SER A 353 0.49 1.14 -11.24
N SER A 354 -0.26 2.07 -11.82
CA SER A 354 -0.03 2.64 -13.15
C SER A 354 0.89 3.86 -13.13
N VAL A 355 1.60 4.07 -12.03
CA VAL A 355 2.54 5.17 -11.93
C VAL A 355 3.93 4.68 -12.30
N ALA A 356 4.49 5.28 -13.36
CA ALA A 356 5.86 5.04 -13.77
C ALA A 356 6.82 5.78 -12.82
N LEU A 357 7.91 5.12 -12.45
CA LEU A 357 8.95 5.67 -11.59
C LEU A 357 10.18 6.05 -12.42
N TYR A 358 10.60 7.30 -12.27
CA TYR A 358 11.83 7.82 -12.86
C TYR A 358 12.87 8.14 -11.77
N SER A 359 14.16 8.11 -12.10
CA SER A 359 15.25 8.70 -11.32
C SER A 359 16.20 9.48 -12.23
N ARG A 360 16.61 10.69 -11.82
CA ARG A 360 17.51 11.58 -12.60
C ARG A 360 17.10 11.75 -14.08
N LYS A 361 15.79 11.91 -14.33
CA LYS A 361 15.15 12.01 -15.66
C LYS A 361 15.12 10.71 -16.46
N VAL A 362 15.26 9.58 -15.80
CA VAL A 362 15.27 8.29 -16.49
C VAL A 362 14.34 7.28 -15.89
N LEU A 363 13.62 6.57 -16.74
CA LEU A 363 12.71 5.53 -16.34
C LEU A 363 13.47 4.42 -15.61
N ILE A 364 12.92 4.05 -14.46
CA ILE A 364 13.40 2.98 -13.58
C ILE A 364 12.43 1.81 -13.63
N GLN A 365 11.13 2.09 -13.54
CA GLN A 365 10.07 1.09 -13.65
C GLN A 365 8.82 1.69 -14.29
N THR A 366 8.23 0.98 -15.23
CA THR A 366 6.98 1.36 -15.92
C THR A 366 5.74 1.26 -15.01
N LYS A 367 5.72 0.30 -14.06
CA LYS A 367 4.62 0.07 -13.11
C LYS A 367 5.13 -0.14 -11.70
N ALA A 368 5.42 0.95 -11.00
CA ALA A 368 5.96 0.88 -9.65
C ALA A 368 4.82 0.63 -8.63
N THR A 369 4.61 -0.63 -8.25
CA THR A 369 3.52 -1.02 -7.31
C THR A 369 3.73 -0.48 -5.91
N GLU A 370 4.98 -0.32 -5.48
CA GLU A 370 5.33 0.01 -4.09
C GLU A 370 5.31 1.51 -3.77
N ILE A 371 5.27 2.39 -4.77
CA ILE A 371 5.38 3.85 -4.55
C ILE A 371 4.09 4.50 -4.05
N LEU A 372 2.96 3.82 -4.23
CA LEU A 372 1.66 4.24 -3.72
C LEU A 372 1.04 3.08 -2.93
N PRO A 373 0.33 3.37 -1.83
CA PRO A 373 -0.52 2.39 -1.19
C PRO A 373 -1.51 1.79 -2.18
N LYS A 374 -1.85 0.50 -2.01
CA LYS A 374 -2.75 -0.23 -2.91
C LYS A 374 -4.10 0.45 -3.14
N TRP A 375 -4.63 1.15 -2.13
CA TRP A 375 -5.88 1.88 -2.24
C TRP A 375 -5.80 3.13 -3.16
N LEU A 376 -4.61 3.64 -3.45
CA LEU A 376 -4.38 4.75 -4.39
C LEU A 376 -4.08 4.29 -5.82
N ARG A 377 -4.24 2.99 -6.13
CA ARG A 377 -3.96 2.42 -7.47
C ARG A 377 -4.80 2.98 -8.62
N PHE A 378 -5.89 3.69 -8.31
CA PHE A 378 -6.72 4.35 -9.31
C PHE A 378 -6.03 5.58 -9.94
N LEU A 379 -4.99 6.11 -9.29
CA LEU A 379 -4.22 7.24 -9.83
C LEU A 379 -3.37 6.80 -11.02
N ARG A 380 -3.48 7.54 -12.12
CA ARG A 380 -2.60 7.42 -13.29
C ARG A 380 -1.55 8.51 -13.24
N GLY A 381 -0.37 8.29 -13.84
CA GLY A 381 0.62 9.36 -13.94
C GLY A 381 2.06 8.88 -13.93
N GLN A 382 2.96 9.81 -13.64
CA GLN A 382 4.39 9.53 -13.55
C GLN A 382 4.96 10.22 -12.31
N SER A 383 5.89 9.55 -11.64
CA SER A 383 6.60 10.07 -10.48
C SER A 383 8.09 9.98 -10.73
N LEU A 384 8.79 11.11 -10.67
CA LEU A 384 10.24 11.19 -10.66
C LEU A 384 10.73 11.33 -9.21
N LEU A 385 11.56 10.38 -8.80
CA LEU A 385 12.43 10.50 -7.64
C LEU A 385 13.72 11.20 -8.05
N SER A 386 14.20 12.13 -7.24
CA SER A 386 15.56 12.66 -7.38
C SER A 386 16.25 12.63 -6.03
N THR A 387 16.44 11.45 -5.42
CA THR A 387 17.15 11.40 -4.13
C THR A 387 18.60 11.87 -4.33
N SER A 388 19.02 12.87 -3.55
CA SER A 388 20.45 13.25 -3.42
C SER A 388 21.23 12.24 -2.56
N SER A 389 20.52 11.40 -1.78
CA SER A 389 21.09 10.27 -1.06
C SER A 389 20.96 9.00 -1.91
N ALA A 390 22.12 8.42 -2.21
CA ALA A 390 22.31 7.20 -2.98
C ALA A 390 21.28 6.11 -2.62
N VAL A 391 20.31 5.87 -3.50
CA VAL A 391 19.81 4.51 -3.63
C VAL A 391 20.89 3.74 -4.37
N PRO A 392 21.44 2.64 -3.82
CA PRO A 392 22.40 1.83 -4.55
C PRO A 392 21.70 1.23 -5.77
N ILE A 393 21.96 1.82 -6.93
CA ILE A 393 21.52 1.28 -8.22
C ILE A 393 22.35 0.00 -8.41
N LEU A 394 21.72 -1.16 -8.36
CA LEU A 394 22.41 -2.42 -8.68
C LEU A 394 22.83 -2.41 -10.16
N MET A 395 23.78 -3.27 -10.54
CA MET A 395 24.21 -3.42 -11.95
C MET A 395 23.05 -3.68 -12.92
N SER A 396 21.94 -4.24 -12.41
CA SER A 396 20.62 -4.17 -13.04
C SER A 396 19.69 -3.27 -12.19
N PRO A 397 19.14 -2.18 -12.74
CA PRO A 397 18.31 -1.22 -11.98
C PRO A 397 16.93 -1.76 -11.56
N PHE A 398 16.56 -2.98 -11.94
CA PHE A 398 15.21 -3.53 -11.75
C PHE A 398 15.00 -4.20 -10.40
N ILE A 399 16.07 -4.68 -9.76
CA ILE A 399 15.99 -5.25 -8.41
C ILE A 399 16.23 -4.09 -7.44
N PHE A 400 15.17 -3.35 -7.15
CA PHE A 400 15.19 -2.39 -6.05
C PHE A 400 15.08 -3.19 -4.76
N PRO A 401 16.12 -3.27 -3.89
CA PRO A 401 15.85 -3.65 -2.51
C PRO A 401 14.86 -2.64 -1.95
N LEU A 402 13.81 -3.09 -1.26
CA LEU A 402 12.86 -2.21 -0.57
C LEU A 402 13.62 -1.38 0.47
N THR A 403 14.12 -0.23 0.05
CA THR A 403 14.85 0.69 0.91
C THR A 403 13.86 1.49 1.74
N SER A 404 14.23 1.85 2.97
CA SER A 404 13.45 2.73 3.85
C SER A 404 13.04 4.05 3.17
N ALA A 405 13.78 4.50 2.15
CA ALA A 405 13.47 5.67 1.35
C ALA A 405 12.18 5.53 0.51
N LEU A 406 11.89 4.34 -0.03
CA LEU A 406 10.65 4.11 -0.81
C LEU A 406 9.41 4.16 0.07
N TRP A 407 9.47 3.53 1.26
CA TRP A 407 8.39 3.61 2.24
C TRP A 407 8.11 5.04 2.66
N LYS A 408 9.18 5.81 2.94
CA LYS A 408 9.05 7.24 3.28
C LYS A 408 8.47 8.07 2.13
N LEU A 409 8.85 7.78 0.89
CA LEU A 409 8.24 8.41 -0.29
C LEU A 409 6.75 8.10 -0.35
N ARG A 410 6.39 6.82 -0.23
CA ARG A 410 5.01 6.35 -0.27
C ARG A 410 4.14 7.08 0.74
N ASP A 411 4.64 7.24 1.97
CA ASP A 411 3.92 7.93 3.04
C ASP A 411 3.78 9.44 2.74
N VAL A 412 4.83 10.09 2.23
CA VAL A 412 4.78 11.51 1.81
C VAL A 412 3.78 11.72 0.68
N LEU A 413 3.77 10.83 -0.32
CA LEU A 413 2.83 10.89 -1.43
C LEU A 413 1.39 10.65 -0.96
N GLN A 414 1.16 9.64 -0.11
CA GLN A 414 -0.16 9.38 0.47
C GLN A 414 -0.69 10.62 1.19
N GLN A 415 0.09 11.21 2.09
CA GLN A 415 -0.30 12.41 2.83
C GLN A 415 -0.59 13.59 1.91
N ARG A 416 0.23 13.77 0.86
CA ARG A 416 0.03 14.84 -0.12
C ARG A 416 -1.25 14.64 -0.92
N ILE A 417 -1.56 13.42 -1.33
CA ILE A 417 -2.76 13.06 -2.10
C ILE A 417 -4.02 13.24 -1.24
N ILE A 418 -4.01 12.76 0.02
CA ILE A 418 -5.11 12.98 0.96
C ILE A 418 -5.36 14.49 1.12
N LYS A 419 -4.31 15.27 1.37
CA LYS A 419 -4.43 16.74 1.48
C LYS A 419 -5.01 17.36 0.21
N PHE A 420 -4.54 16.94 -0.97
CA PHE A 420 -5.06 17.42 -2.24
C PHE A 420 -6.56 17.14 -2.40
N LEU A 421 -7.00 15.90 -2.15
CA LEU A 421 -8.42 15.52 -2.23
C LEU A 421 -9.28 16.27 -1.21
N MET A 422 -8.77 16.49 0.01
CA MET A 422 -9.44 17.35 1.00
C MET A 422 -9.58 18.80 0.51
N ASP A 423 -8.56 19.35 -0.13
CA ASP A 423 -8.60 20.70 -0.68
C ASP A 423 -9.60 20.78 -1.85
N GLN A 424 -9.67 19.75 -2.71
CA GLN A 424 -10.69 19.66 -3.77
C GLN A 424 -12.10 19.62 -3.21
N SER A 425 -12.32 18.85 -2.14
CA SER A 425 -13.63 18.79 -1.48
C SER A 425 -14.09 20.14 -0.91
N LYS A 426 -13.17 21.03 -0.53
CA LYS A 426 -13.52 22.37 -0.05
C LYS A 426 -13.76 23.35 -1.20
N LYS A 427 -13.00 23.21 -2.29
CA LYS A 427 -13.09 24.10 -3.46
C LYS A 427 -14.31 23.83 -4.31
N GLU A 428 -14.58 22.55 -4.60
CA GLU A 428 -15.65 22.11 -5.50
C GLU A 428 -16.41 20.92 -4.88
N PRO A 429 -17.29 21.15 -3.88
CA PRO A 429 -17.95 20.07 -3.14
C PRO A 429 -18.78 19.13 -4.02
N GLU A 430 -19.52 19.66 -5.00
CA GLU A 430 -20.34 18.85 -5.92
C GLU A 430 -19.49 17.96 -6.84
N LYS A 431 -18.35 18.48 -7.31
CA LYS A 431 -17.40 17.70 -8.12
C LYS A 431 -16.72 16.62 -7.27
N TYR A 432 -16.43 16.91 -6.01
CA TYR A 432 -15.91 15.92 -5.07
C TYR A 432 -16.95 14.85 -4.73
N ALA A 433 -18.24 15.19 -4.61
CA ALA A 433 -19.31 14.22 -4.39
C ALA A 433 -19.37 13.19 -5.52
N LYS A 434 -19.29 13.63 -6.79
CA LYS A 434 -19.20 12.73 -7.96
C LYS A 434 -17.93 11.86 -7.93
N PHE A 435 -16.80 12.45 -7.55
CA PHE A 435 -15.57 11.67 -7.35
C PHE A 435 -15.73 10.61 -6.25
N PHE A 436 -16.35 10.95 -5.12
CA PHE A 436 -16.54 10.05 -4.00
C PHE A 436 -17.55 8.94 -4.33
N GLU A 437 -18.57 9.23 -5.13
CA GLU A 437 -19.47 8.22 -5.69
C GLU A 437 -18.70 7.19 -6.54
N ASP A 438 -17.81 7.67 -7.43
CA ASP A 438 -17.10 6.80 -8.38
C ASP A 438 -15.91 6.05 -7.75
N TYR A 439 -15.17 6.70 -6.84
CA TYR A 439 -13.90 6.20 -6.29
C TYR A 439 -13.94 5.94 -4.78
N GLY A 440 -15.08 6.13 -4.11
CA GLY A 440 -15.23 5.92 -2.67
C GLY A 440 -14.89 4.50 -2.21
N LEU A 441 -15.06 3.51 -3.10
CA LEU A 441 -14.66 2.11 -2.82
C LEU A 441 -13.18 1.99 -2.43
N PHE A 442 -12.30 2.77 -3.06
CA PHE A 442 -10.88 2.73 -2.80
C PHE A 442 -10.55 3.34 -1.44
N ILE A 443 -11.23 4.42 -1.07
CA ILE A 443 -11.07 5.05 0.26
C ILE A 443 -11.48 4.05 1.36
N ARG A 444 -12.60 3.35 1.16
CA ARG A 444 -13.07 2.29 2.07
C ARG A 444 -12.07 1.13 2.16
N GLU A 445 -11.57 0.65 1.03
CA GLU A 445 -10.53 -0.38 0.98
C GLU A 445 -9.29 0.05 1.78
N GLY A 446 -8.85 1.29 1.62
CA GLY A 446 -7.72 1.85 2.35
C GLY A 446 -7.90 1.78 3.86
N ILE A 447 -9.09 2.13 4.37
CA ILE A 447 -9.39 2.09 5.81
C ILE A 447 -9.44 0.64 6.33
N VAL A 448 -10.06 -0.27 5.58
CA VAL A 448 -10.22 -1.67 5.99
C VAL A 448 -8.87 -2.43 6.00
N THR A 449 -8.01 -2.17 5.01
CA THR A 449 -6.75 -2.92 4.83
C THR A 449 -5.57 -2.38 5.62
N THR A 450 -5.56 -1.09 5.93
CA THR A 450 -4.51 -0.44 6.74
C THR A 450 -4.61 -0.88 8.19
N GLN A 451 -3.51 -1.02 8.92
CA GLN A 451 -3.52 -1.41 10.35
C GLN A 451 -3.32 -0.22 11.30
N GLU A 452 -2.59 0.79 10.85
CA GLU A 452 -2.23 1.97 11.60
C GLU A 452 -3.44 2.90 11.76
N GLN A 453 -3.84 3.14 13.01
CA GLN A 453 -5.04 3.94 13.32
C GLN A 453 -4.95 5.38 12.78
N ASP A 454 -3.79 6.03 12.94
CA ASP A 454 -3.60 7.41 12.45
C ASP A 454 -3.81 7.50 10.93
N VAL A 455 -3.37 6.48 10.19
CA VAL A 455 -3.54 6.42 8.74
C VAL A 455 -5.01 6.14 8.37
N ARG A 456 -5.70 5.27 9.11
CA ARG A 456 -7.14 5.06 8.93
C ARG A 456 -7.91 6.37 9.13
N GLU A 457 -7.57 7.15 10.15
CA GLU A 457 -8.20 8.45 10.40
C GLU A 457 -7.86 9.48 9.32
N ASP A 458 -6.62 9.50 8.81
CA ASP A 458 -6.24 10.34 7.69
C ASP A 458 -7.06 10.05 6.42
N ILE A 459 -7.24 8.77 6.09
CA ILE A 459 -8.10 8.34 4.97
C ILE A 459 -9.58 8.64 5.29
N GLY A 460 -9.99 8.45 6.54
CA GLY A 460 -11.34 8.74 7.04
C GLY A 460 -11.80 10.19 6.82
N LYS A 461 -10.87 11.15 6.75
CA LYS A 461 -11.17 12.56 6.40
C LYS A 461 -11.78 12.72 5.01
N LEU A 462 -11.56 11.75 4.11
CA LEU A 462 -12.08 11.76 2.74
C LEU A 462 -13.52 11.23 2.64
N LEU A 463 -14.01 10.54 3.67
CA LEU A 463 -15.38 9.98 3.69
C LEU A 463 -16.43 11.10 3.74
N ARG A 464 -17.53 10.89 3.01
CA ARG A 464 -18.70 11.77 3.01
C ARG A 464 -19.94 11.00 3.42
N PHE A 465 -20.80 11.67 4.17
CA PHE A 465 -22.04 11.14 4.72
C PHE A 465 -23.11 12.21 4.66
N GLU A 466 -24.37 11.83 4.83
CA GLU A 466 -25.39 12.79 5.24
C GLU A 466 -25.51 12.84 6.76
N SER A 467 -26.31 13.76 7.28
CA SER A 467 -26.52 13.90 8.73
C SER A 467 -27.98 14.19 9.05
N SER A 468 -28.43 13.72 10.21
CA SER A 468 -29.79 13.96 10.73
C SER A 468 -30.10 15.43 10.99
N VAL A 469 -29.10 16.27 11.23
CA VAL A 469 -29.27 17.72 11.50
C VAL A 469 -29.12 18.57 10.24
N LEU A 470 -28.78 17.96 9.10
CA LEU A 470 -28.63 18.62 7.81
C LEU A 470 -29.78 18.24 6.86
N PRO A 471 -30.13 19.14 5.92
CA PRO A 471 -31.08 18.83 4.84
C PRO A 471 -30.70 17.59 4.03
N ALA A 472 -31.70 16.92 3.47
CA ALA A 472 -31.52 15.79 2.57
C ALA A 472 -30.63 16.17 1.36
N GLY A 473 -29.70 15.27 0.99
CA GLY A 473 -28.73 15.49 -0.08
C GLY A 473 -27.50 16.31 0.33
N GLN A 474 -27.52 16.98 1.49
CA GLN A 474 -26.36 17.75 1.96
C GLN A 474 -25.32 16.84 2.63
N GLN A 475 -24.18 16.68 1.96
CA GLN A 475 -23.05 15.92 2.50
C GLN A 475 -22.30 16.69 3.61
N THR A 476 -21.77 15.93 4.57
CA THR A 476 -20.87 16.33 5.64
C THR A 476 -19.72 15.33 5.75
N ASN A 477 -18.74 15.62 6.61
CA ASN A 477 -17.67 14.68 6.97
C ASN A 477 -17.51 14.52 8.49
N LEU A 478 -16.65 13.58 8.92
CA LEU A 478 -16.38 13.29 10.34
C LEU A 478 -15.84 14.50 11.10
N LYS A 479 -15.05 15.36 10.45
CA LYS A 479 -14.48 16.55 11.09
C LYS A 479 -15.57 17.59 11.37
N GLU A 480 -16.48 17.79 10.41
CA GLU A 480 -17.63 18.68 10.54
C GLU A 480 -18.61 18.17 11.60
N TYR A 481 -18.89 16.86 11.64
CA TYR A 481 -19.64 16.25 12.75
C TYR A 481 -18.97 16.57 14.09
N GLY A 482 -17.67 16.31 14.18
CA GLY A 482 -16.87 16.57 15.38
C GLY A 482 -16.91 18.04 15.84
N SER A 483 -17.09 18.98 14.91
CA SER A 483 -17.23 20.41 15.22
C SER A 483 -18.60 20.82 15.76
N ARG A 484 -19.65 20.03 15.49
CA ARG A 484 -21.02 20.24 15.97
C ARG A 484 -21.32 19.46 17.26
N MET A 485 -20.40 18.59 17.70
CA MET A 485 -20.54 17.84 18.94
C MET A 485 -20.66 18.77 20.16
N LYS A 486 -21.67 18.52 21.00
CA LYS A 486 -21.86 19.23 22.27
C LYS A 486 -20.72 18.89 23.25
N ALA A 487 -20.32 19.85 24.09
CA ALA A 487 -19.31 19.62 25.12
C ALA A 487 -19.71 18.46 26.04
N GLY A 488 -18.79 17.53 26.29
CA GLY A 488 -19.02 16.34 27.11
C GLY A 488 -19.44 15.09 26.31
N THR A 489 -19.83 15.23 25.04
CA THR A 489 -20.11 14.07 24.17
C THR A 489 -18.81 13.41 23.70
N ARG A 490 -18.76 12.07 23.65
CA ARG A 490 -17.53 11.29 23.36
C ARG A 490 -17.66 10.33 22.17
N ASN A 491 -18.85 10.23 21.58
CA ASN A 491 -19.15 9.25 20.54
C ASN A 491 -19.67 9.94 19.29
N ILE A 492 -19.33 9.37 18.13
CA ILE A 492 -19.89 9.70 16.82
C ILE A 492 -20.92 8.62 16.50
N TYR A 493 -22.18 9.03 16.37
CA TYR A 493 -23.28 8.11 16.06
C TYR A 493 -23.49 8.01 14.56
N TYR A 494 -23.70 6.79 14.06
CA TYR A 494 -23.99 6.54 12.65
C TYR A 494 -25.09 5.49 12.47
N LEU A 495 -25.81 5.59 11.37
CA LEU A 495 -26.83 4.64 10.93
C LEU A 495 -26.63 4.33 9.45
N CYS A 496 -26.52 3.05 9.14
CA CYS A 496 -26.40 2.57 7.77
C CYS A 496 -27.79 2.17 7.24
N ALA A 497 -28.23 2.78 6.15
CA ALA A 497 -29.50 2.47 5.49
C ALA A 497 -29.37 2.68 3.97
N PRO A 498 -30.18 2.04 3.11
CA PRO A 498 -29.99 2.14 1.66
C PRO A 498 -30.15 3.55 1.06
N ASN A 499 -30.89 4.44 1.72
CA ASN A 499 -31.10 5.82 1.28
C ASN A 499 -31.56 6.72 2.44
N ARG A 500 -31.63 8.03 2.19
CA ARG A 500 -32.05 9.05 3.15
C ARG A 500 -33.43 8.79 3.75
N HIS A 501 -34.41 8.43 2.92
CA HIS A 501 -35.79 8.22 3.37
C HIS A 501 -35.86 7.09 4.40
N LEU A 502 -35.19 5.97 4.14
CA LEU A 502 -35.12 4.82 5.07
C LEU A 502 -34.34 5.15 6.34
N ALA A 503 -33.33 6.01 6.28
CA ALA A 503 -32.60 6.44 7.46
C ALA A 503 -33.47 7.33 8.38
N GLU A 504 -34.18 8.32 7.82
CA GLU A 504 -35.04 9.25 8.57
C GLU A 504 -36.28 8.61 9.20
N HIS A 505 -36.76 7.53 8.58
CA HIS A 505 -37.91 6.74 9.03
C HIS A 505 -37.47 5.38 9.58
N SER A 506 -36.21 5.23 9.98
CA SER A 506 -35.75 3.98 10.60
C SER A 506 -36.29 3.84 12.02
N PRO A 507 -36.71 2.64 12.47
CA PRO A 507 -37.06 2.40 13.88
C PRO A 507 -35.89 2.72 14.81
N TYR A 508 -34.66 2.49 14.34
CA TYR A 508 -33.45 2.80 15.09
C TYR A 508 -33.25 4.32 15.23
N PHE A 509 -33.58 5.10 14.20
CA PHE A 509 -33.48 6.56 14.27
C PHE A 509 -34.61 7.18 15.12
N GLU A 510 -35.81 6.60 15.15
CA GLU A 510 -36.86 6.99 16.10
C GLU A 510 -36.37 6.94 17.55
N ALA A 511 -35.71 5.84 17.93
CA ALA A 511 -35.13 5.69 19.25
C ALA A 511 -34.07 6.77 19.56
N MET A 512 -33.28 7.18 18.57
CA MET A 512 -32.25 8.21 18.74
C MET A 512 -32.79 9.64 18.80
N LYS A 513 -33.94 9.92 18.19
CA LYS A 513 -34.56 11.26 18.28
C LYS A 513 -34.85 11.65 19.72
N GLN A 514 -35.08 10.67 20.61
CA GLN A 514 -35.30 10.92 22.04
C GLN A 514 -34.04 11.43 22.78
N LYS A 515 -32.83 11.21 22.24
CA LYS A 515 -31.55 11.55 22.87
C LYS A 515 -30.94 12.89 22.43
N ASP A 516 -31.54 13.58 21.46
CA ASP A 516 -31.04 14.86 20.89
C ASP A 516 -29.54 14.82 20.49
N MET A 517 -29.16 13.73 19.79
CA MET A 517 -27.82 13.49 19.27
C MET A 517 -27.81 13.51 17.73
N GLU A 518 -26.77 14.10 17.14
CA GLU A 518 -26.53 14.04 15.69
C GLU A 518 -26.20 12.60 15.27
N VAL A 519 -26.79 12.12 14.18
CA VAL A 519 -26.54 10.79 13.60
C VAL A 519 -26.08 10.97 12.16
N LEU A 520 -24.94 10.38 11.81
CA LEU A 520 -24.48 10.27 10.42
C LEU A 520 -25.31 9.23 9.67
N PHE A 521 -25.73 9.56 8.47
CA PHE A 521 -26.41 8.63 7.58
C PHE A 521 -25.45 8.14 6.49
N CYS A 522 -25.30 6.83 6.43
CA CYS A 522 -24.37 6.12 5.55
C CYS A 522 -25.17 5.25 4.58
N TYR A 523 -24.95 5.40 3.27
CA TYR A 523 -25.79 4.77 2.25
C TYR A 523 -25.10 3.66 1.49
N GLU A 524 -23.78 3.67 1.46
CA GLU A 524 -23.02 2.72 0.67
C GLU A 524 -22.91 1.38 1.38
N GLN A 525 -22.98 0.30 0.61
CA GLN A 525 -23.06 -1.07 1.12
C GLN A 525 -21.95 -1.42 2.13
N PHE A 526 -20.75 -0.88 1.92
CA PHE A 526 -19.55 -1.15 2.73
C PHE A 526 -19.22 -0.06 3.76
N ASP A 527 -20.05 0.98 3.92
CA ASP A 527 -19.81 2.02 4.92
C ASP A 527 -19.77 1.42 6.33
N GLU A 528 -20.70 0.51 6.66
CA GLU A 528 -20.74 -0.12 7.98
C GLU A 528 -19.45 -0.87 8.31
N LEU A 529 -18.95 -1.68 7.37
CA LEU A 529 -17.67 -2.39 7.51
C LEU A 529 -16.50 -1.40 7.66
N THR A 530 -16.54 -0.31 6.92
CA THR A 530 -15.52 0.74 6.95
C THR A 530 -15.47 1.41 8.32
N LEU A 531 -16.62 1.77 8.89
CA LEU A 531 -16.71 2.43 10.20
C LEU A 531 -16.36 1.47 11.34
N LEU A 532 -16.67 0.17 11.20
CA LEU A 532 -16.22 -0.87 12.13
C LEU A 532 -14.69 -1.00 12.16
N HIS A 533 -14.02 -0.89 11.00
CA HIS A 533 -12.55 -0.91 10.94
C HIS A 533 -11.93 0.42 11.36
N LEU A 534 -12.60 1.54 11.10
CA LEU A 534 -12.16 2.86 11.55
C LEU A 534 -12.17 2.96 13.08
N ARG A 535 -13.18 2.38 13.76
CA ARG A 535 -13.37 2.28 15.23
C ARG A 535 -13.52 3.60 15.97
N GLU A 536 -12.57 4.51 15.79
CA GLU A 536 -12.54 5.84 16.38
C GLU A 536 -12.05 6.88 15.37
N PHE A 537 -12.41 8.14 15.61
CA PHE A 537 -11.93 9.28 14.84
C PHE A 537 -11.75 10.47 15.78
N ASP A 538 -10.56 11.07 15.81
CA ASP A 538 -10.23 12.18 16.70
C ASP A 538 -10.55 11.85 18.18
N LYS A 539 -10.17 10.62 18.59
CA LYS A 539 -10.41 10.03 19.92
C LYS A 539 -11.88 9.88 20.32
N LYS A 540 -12.81 9.99 19.37
CA LYS A 540 -14.24 9.74 19.57
C LYS A 540 -14.59 8.38 18.99
N LYS A 541 -15.28 7.55 19.77
CA LYS A 541 -15.69 6.22 19.32
C LYS A 541 -16.80 6.32 18.28
N LEU A 542 -16.72 5.55 17.21
CA LEU A 542 -17.84 5.36 16.29
C LEU A 542 -18.77 4.30 16.86
N ILE A 543 -20.04 4.64 17.02
CA ILE A 543 -21.06 3.74 17.58
C ILE A 543 -22.25 3.74 16.65
N SER A 544 -22.64 2.56 16.18
CA SER A 544 -23.88 2.43 15.41
C SER A 544 -25.07 2.66 16.34
N VAL A 545 -26.12 3.26 15.80
CA VAL A 545 -27.35 3.52 16.56
C VAL A 545 -27.90 2.22 17.19
N GLU A 546 -27.86 1.11 16.45
CA GLU A 546 -28.35 -0.19 16.90
C GLU A 546 -27.55 -0.71 18.12
N THR A 547 -26.22 -0.55 18.11
CA THR A 547 -25.38 -0.91 19.26
C THR A 547 -25.66 -0.01 20.46
N ASP A 548 -25.86 1.30 20.28
CA ASP A 548 -26.16 2.21 21.40
C ASP A 548 -27.48 1.86 22.09
N ILE A 549 -28.51 1.46 21.32
CA ILE A 549 -29.80 1.01 21.84
C ILE A 549 -29.62 -0.19 22.79
N VAL A 550 -28.86 -1.21 22.37
CA VAL A 550 -28.61 -2.39 23.21
C VAL A 550 -27.81 -2.04 24.46
N VAL A 551 -26.81 -1.17 24.32
CA VAL A 551 -25.97 -0.74 25.44
C VAL A 551 -26.78 -0.01 26.50
N ASP A 552 -27.81 0.74 26.12
CA ASP A 552 -28.67 1.42 27.09
C ASP A 552 -29.49 0.48 27.95
N HIS A 553 -29.81 -0.74 27.49
CA HIS A 553 -30.49 -1.72 28.34
C HIS A 553 -29.65 -2.12 29.57
N TYR A 554 -28.33 -1.95 29.48
CA TYR A 554 -27.40 -2.21 30.59
C TYR A 554 -27.06 -0.96 31.39
N LYS A 555 -27.60 0.22 31.02
CA LYS A 555 -27.47 1.46 31.77
C LYS A 555 -28.77 1.74 32.52
N GLU A 556 -28.69 2.34 33.71
CA GLU A 556 -29.86 2.73 34.51
C GLU A 556 -30.59 3.97 33.92
N GLU A 557 -30.93 3.97 32.63
CA GLU A 557 -31.68 5.08 32.04
C GLU A 557 -33.17 5.00 32.37
N LYS A 558 -33.71 6.13 32.86
CA LYS A 558 -35.13 6.33 33.19
C LYS A 558 -35.99 6.45 31.92
N TYR A 559 -36.29 5.36 31.25
CA TYR A 559 -37.48 5.31 30.40
C TYR A 559 -38.67 4.95 31.28
N GLN A 560 -39.87 5.43 30.96
CA GLN A 560 -41.07 5.07 31.71
C GLN A 560 -41.32 3.57 31.59
N ASP A 561 -40.90 2.81 32.60
CA ASP A 561 -41.05 1.36 32.65
C ASP A 561 -42.53 0.97 32.63
N ILE A 562 -42.95 0.38 31.51
CA ILE A 562 -44.13 -0.47 31.48
C ILE A 562 -43.65 -1.83 31.99
N LYS A 563 -44.00 -2.19 33.24
CA LYS A 563 -43.60 -3.46 33.86
C LYS A 563 -43.89 -4.66 32.92
N PRO A 564 -42.96 -5.65 32.81
CA PRO A 564 -43.18 -6.84 32.00
C PRO A 564 -44.34 -7.68 32.56
N GLY A 565 -45.41 -7.83 31.76
CA GLY A 565 -46.57 -8.65 32.09
C GLY A 565 -46.38 -10.13 31.72
N LYS A 566 -47.19 -11.03 32.32
CA LYS A 566 -47.24 -12.48 32.01
C LYS A 566 -47.45 -12.82 30.51
N THR A 567 -47.81 -11.83 29.69
CA THR A 567 -48.10 -11.94 28.26
C THR A 567 -46.85 -12.21 27.41
N HIS A 568 -45.66 -11.74 27.80
CA HIS A 568 -44.41 -11.81 27.01
C HIS A 568 -43.87 -13.23 26.85
N LEU A 569 -43.95 -14.04 27.90
CA LEU A 569 -43.49 -15.43 27.91
C LEU A 569 -44.24 -16.29 26.86
N SER A 570 -45.54 -16.04 26.71
CA SER A 570 -46.39 -16.81 25.80
C SER A 570 -46.09 -16.55 24.31
N LEU A 571 -45.72 -15.32 23.95
CA LEU A 571 -45.40 -14.95 22.57
C LEU A 571 -44.02 -15.50 22.17
N THR A 572 -43.07 -15.50 23.11
CA THR A 572 -41.73 -16.07 22.93
C THR A 572 -41.82 -17.58 22.63
N MET A 573 -42.65 -18.31 23.35
CA MET A 573 -42.88 -19.74 23.10
C MET A 573 -43.51 -20.00 21.72
N SER A 574 -44.43 -19.15 21.27
CA SER A 574 -45.05 -19.26 19.93
C SER A 574 -44.04 -19.07 18.80
N LEU A 575 -43.09 -18.14 18.93
CA LEU A 575 -42.02 -17.95 17.94
C LEU A 575 -41.10 -19.18 17.87
N ASN A 576 -40.66 -19.70 19.02
CA ASN A 576 -39.83 -20.90 19.07
C ASN A 576 -40.53 -22.12 18.45
N ALA A 577 -41.84 -22.27 18.65
CA ALA A 577 -42.64 -23.33 18.03
C ALA A 577 -42.73 -23.21 16.49
N ALA A 578 -42.57 -22.00 15.94
CA ALA A 578 -42.50 -21.73 14.51
C ALA A 578 -41.07 -21.88 13.94
N GLY A 579 -40.10 -22.30 14.76
CA GLY A 579 -38.68 -22.38 14.36
C GLY A 579 -37.98 -21.02 14.31
N ILE A 580 -38.53 -20.00 14.97
CA ILE A 580 -37.94 -18.67 15.09
C ILE A 580 -37.30 -18.54 16.47
N TYR A 581 -35.98 -18.38 16.50
CA TYR A 581 -35.20 -18.35 17.73
C TYR A 581 -34.74 -16.92 18.04
N ILE A 582 -35.14 -16.39 19.20
CA ILE A 582 -34.70 -15.11 19.74
C ILE A 582 -33.93 -15.27 21.05
N ARG A 583 -33.10 -14.28 21.38
CA ARG A 583 -32.36 -14.21 22.64
C ARG A 583 -33.31 -13.81 23.77
N GLY A 584 -33.57 -14.73 24.69
CA GLY A 584 -34.38 -14.45 25.87
C GLY A 584 -35.86 -14.20 25.54
N GLU A 585 -36.50 -13.34 26.31
CA GLU A 585 -37.91 -12.96 26.13
C GLU A 585 -38.07 -11.73 25.22
N ILE A 586 -39.22 -11.64 24.53
CA ILE A 586 -39.62 -10.44 23.79
C ILE A 586 -39.73 -9.26 24.76
N LEU A 587 -39.02 -8.17 24.45
CA LEU A 587 -39.00 -6.95 25.26
C LEU A 587 -40.03 -5.94 24.75
N VAL A 588 -40.56 -5.11 25.65
CA VAL A 588 -41.37 -3.92 25.27
C VAL A 588 -40.46 -2.72 25.27
N THR A 589 -40.54 -1.91 24.21
CA THR A 589 -39.72 -0.71 24.09
C THR A 589 -40.62 0.53 23.99
N PRO A 590 -40.36 1.58 24.79
CA PRO A 590 -41.03 2.88 24.67
C PRO A 590 -40.37 3.79 23.62
N ARG A 591 -39.38 3.27 22.88
CA ARG A 591 -38.52 4.04 21.98
C ARG A 591 -39.07 4.18 20.55
N LEU A 592 -40.10 3.41 20.23
CA LEU A 592 -40.71 3.35 18.90
C LEU A 592 -42.00 4.17 18.87
N ASP A 593 -42.26 4.78 17.71
CA ASP A 593 -43.49 5.52 17.42
C ASP A 593 -44.24 4.87 16.25
N THR A 594 -43.70 4.97 15.03
CA THR A 594 -44.40 4.49 13.83
C THR A 594 -44.24 3.00 13.58
N HIS A 595 -43.23 2.37 14.19
CA HIS A 595 -42.92 0.96 13.96
C HIS A 595 -43.56 0.04 15.03
N PRO A 596 -44.09 -1.14 14.63
CA PRO A 596 -44.65 -2.11 15.56
C PRO A 596 -43.58 -2.85 16.38
N ALA A 597 -42.41 -3.08 15.80
CA ALA A 597 -41.32 -3.81 16.43
C ALA A 597 -39.97 -3.51 15.75
N MET A 598 -38.88 -3.85 16.42
CA MET A 598 -37.53 -3.86 15.85
C MET A 598 -36.70 -5.04 16.37
N ILE A 599 -35.66 -5.40 15.64
CA ILE A 599 -34.66 -6.39 16.09
C ILE A 599 -33.40 -5.68 16.54
N THR A 600 -32.88 -6.06 17.70
CA THR A 600 -31.62 -5.53 18.23
C THR A 600 -30.60 -6.65 18.46
N VAL A 601 -29.34 -6.34 18.13
CA VAL A 601 -28.16 -7.21 18.27
C VAL A 601 -27.02 -6.32 18.73
N LEU A 602 -26.26 -6.76 19.75
CA LEU A 602 -25.18 -5.93 20.35
C LEU A 602 -24.15 -5.50 19.30
N GLU A 603 -23.74 -6.42 18.43
CA GLU A 603 -22.80 -6.16 17.32
C GLU A 603 -23.50 -6.25 15.96
N MET A 604 -24.54 -5.42 15.76
CA MET A 604 -25.38 -5.43 14.55
C MET A 604 -24.57 -5.36 13.24
N GLY A 605 -23.59 -4.46 13.15
CA GLY A 605 -22.80 -4.34 11.92
C GLY A 605 -21.92 -5.56 11.62
N ALA A 606 -21.39 -6.21 12.66
CA ALA A 606 -20.63 -7.45 12.49
C ALA A 606 -21.56 -8.61 12.08
N ALA A 607 -22.76 -8.67 12.66
CA ALA A 607 -23.81 -9.61 12.28
C ALA A 607 -24.23 -9.48 10.80
N ARG A 608 -24.50 -8.26 10.33
CA ARG A 608 -24.81 -7.98 8.91
C ARG A 608 -23.67 -8.39 7.98
N HIS A 609 -22.42 -8.08 8.35
CA HIS A 609 -21.25 -8.47 7.57
C HIS A 609 -21.06 -9.99 7.53
N PHE A 610 -21.23 -10.68 8.67
CA PHE A 610 -21.16 -12.13 8.77
C PHE A 610 -22.16 -12.82 7.83
N LEU A 611 -23.41 -12.35 7.80
CA LEU A 611 -24.44 -12.89 6.90
C LEU A 611 -24.06 -12.72 5.42
N ARG A 612 -23.44 -11.61 5.03
CA ARG A 612 -23.00 -11.41 3.64
C ARG A 612 -21.85 -12.33 3.22
N THR A 613 -20.97 -12.70 4.15
CA THR A 613 -19.74 -13.45 3.85
C THR A 613 -19.88 -14.97 4.02
N GLN A 614 -20.75 -15.46 4.92
CA GLN A 614 -20.86 -16.89 5.26
C GLN A 614 -22.25 -17.50 5.01
N GLN A 615 -23.02 -16.95 4.06
CA GLN A 615 -24.45 -17.22 3.91
C GLN A 615 -24.84 -18.67 3.56
N MET A 616 -23.91 -19.55 3.14
CA MET A 616 -24.27 -20.80 2.45
C MET A 616 -24.11 -22.12 3.22
N ALA A 617 -23.70 -22.14 4.50
CA ALA A 617 -23.38 -23.42 5.17
C ALA A 617 -23.99 -23.67 6.56
N ARG A 618 -24.70 -22.71 7.18
CA ARG A 618 -25.22 -22.84 8.55
C ARG A 618 -26.74 -22.91 8.63
N SER A 619 -27.27 -23.71 9.56
CA SER A 619 -28.71 -23.83 9.84
C SER A 619 -29.28 -22.58 10.52
N THR A 620 -30.61 -22.42 10.55
CA THR A 620 -31.29 -21.28 11.18
C THR A 620 -30.99 -21.17 12.68
N GLU A 621 -30.90 -22.30 13.37
CA GLU A 621 -30.62 -22.35 14.81
C GLU A 621 -29.18 -21.95 15.12
N GLU A 622 -28.20 -22.46 14.37
CA GLU A 622 -26.79 -22.06 14.50
C GLU A 622 -26.61 -20.56 14.28
N ARG A 623 -27.33 -19.98 13.32
CA ARG A 623 -27.31 -18.53 13.07
C ARG A 623 -27.89 -17.76 14.24
N ALA A 624 -29.03 -18.18 14.78
CA ALA A 624 -29.66 -17.52 15.91
C ALA A 624 -28.79 -17.58 17.17
N GLN A 625 -28.04 -18.67 17.39
CA GLN A 625 -27.08 -18.77 18.50
C GLN A 625 -25.90 -17.79 18.35
N ILE A 626 -25.49 -17.48 17.11
CA ILE A 626 -24.43 -16.52 16.80
C ILE A 626 -24.94 -15.08 16.91
N LEU A 627 -26.09 -14.79 16.27
CA LEU A 627 -26.65 -13.45 16.17
C LEU A 627 -27.30 -12.99 17.48
N GLN A 628 -27.88 -13.93 18.23
CA GLN A 628 -28.65 -13.69 19.45
C GLN A 628 -29.61 -12.48 19.35
N PRO A 629 -30.53 -12.47 18.35
CA PRO A 629 -31.40 -11.33 18.09
C PRO A 629 -32.43 -11.16 19.21
N THR A 630 -32.65 -9.92 19.64
CA THR A 630 -33.72 -9.57 20.60
C THR A 630 -34.85 -8.88 19.84
N LEU A 631 -36.09 -9.35 20.04
CA LEU A 631 -37.28 -8.70 19.48
C LEU A 631 -37.84 -7.69 20.50
N GLU A 632 -37.91 -6.43 20.09
CA GLU A 632 -38.50 -5.35 20.87
C GLU A 632 -39.82 -4.90 20.23
N ILE A 633 -40.91 -4.86 21.00
CA ILE A 633 -42.25 -4.50 20.51
C ILE A 633 -42.71 -3.15 21.05
N ASN A 634 -43.44 -2.41 20.21
CA ASN A 634 -44.13 -1.18 20.57
C ASN A 634 -45.56 -1.49 21.02
N ALA A 635 -45.80 -1.57 22.32
CA ALA A 635 -47.13 -1.83 22.87
C ALA A 635 -48.16 -0.73 22.51
N GLY A 636 -47.70 0.46 22.13
CA GLY A 636 -48.53 1.58 21.69
C GLY A 636 -49.01 1.45 20.24
N HIS A 637 -48.38 0.59 19.43
CA HIS A 637 -48.70 0.46 18.00
C HIS A 637 -49.99 -0.36 17.78
N ASP A 638 -50.85 0.09 16.86
CA ASP A 638 -52.17 -0.52 16.65
C ASP A 638 -52.09 -1.97 16.15
N LEU A 639 -51.07 -2.30 15.35
CA LEU A 639 -50.82 -3.69 14.91
C LEU A 639 -50.52 -4.63 16.10
N ILE A 640 -49.78 -4.15 17.10
CA ILE A 640 -49.44 -4.93 18.30
C ILE A 640 -50.68 -5.10 19.20
N LYS A 641 -51.48 -4.04 19.38
CA LYS A 641 -52.78 -4.13 20.07
C LYS A 641 -53.73 -5.10 19.37
N LYS A 642 -53.78 -5.06 18.03
CA LYS A 642 -54.63 -5.96 17.25
C LYS A 642 -54.15 -7.40 17.34
N MET A 643 -52.86 -7.66 17.23
CA MET A 643 -52.26 -8.98 17.44
C MET A 643 -52.62 -9.52 18.84
N HIS A 644 -52.56 -8.69 19.88
CA HIS A 644 -52.95 -9.10 21.23
C HIS A 644 -54.42 -9.52 21.28
N SER A 645 -55.34 -8.76 20.68
CA SER A 645 -56.76 -9.14 20.59
C SER A 645 -57.01 -10.41 19.77
N LEU A 646 -56.25 -10.61 18.69
CA LEU A 646 -56.38 -11.78 17.82
C LEU A 646 -55.97 -13.06 18.53
N LYS A 647 -55.07 -13.00 19.52
CA LYS A 647 -54.66 -14.18 20.28
C LYS A 647 -55.83 -14.91 20.94
N GLU A 648 -56.84 -14.17 21.39
CA GLU A 648 -58.04 -14.75 22.00
C GLU A 648 -59.12 -15.11 20.97
N SER A 649 -59.25 -14.33 19.89
CA SER A 649 -60.32 -14.53 18.90
C SER A 649 -59.96 -15.49 17.75
N ASP A 650 -58.71 -15.50 17.32
CA ASP A 650 -58.19 -16.30 16.21
C ASP A 650 -56.67 -16.49 16.37
N SER A 651 -56.30 -17.49 17.18
CA SER A 651 -54.90 -17.76 17.51
C SER A 651 -54.05 -18.12 16.28
N ALA A 652 -54.65 -18.68 15.22
CA ALA A 652 -53.92 -19.06 14.02
C ALA A 652 -53.57 -17.82 13.19
N LEU A 653 -54.50 -16.87 13.05
CA LEU A 653 -54.22 -15.58 12.41
C LEU A 653 -53.24 -14.73 13.25
N ALA A 654 -53.36 -14.78 14.58
CA ALA A 654 -52.41 -14.10 15.48
C ALA A 654 -50.98 -14.61 15.30
N GLN A 655 -50.79 -15.92 15.13
CA GLN A 655 -49.49 -16.52 14.87
C GLN A 655 -48.91 -16.07 13.53
N LEU A 656 -49.69 -16.14 12.43
CA LEU A 656 -49.26 -15.67 11.12
C LEU A 656 -48.85 -14.18 11.15
N LEU A 657 -49.60 -13.36 11.88
CA LEU A 657 -49.28 -11.95 12.05
C LEU A 657 -47.99 -11.73 12.86
N LEU A 658 -47.78 -12.50 13.94
CA LEU A 658 -46.56 -12.41 14.76
C LEU A 658 -45.32 -12.81 13.95
N GLU A 659 -45.39 -13.91 13.18
CA GLU A 659 -44.32 -14.35 12.28
C GLU A 659 -44.00 -13.26 11.25
N GLN A 660 -45.02 -12.62 10.67
CA GLN A 660 -44.82 -11.53 9.70
C GLN A 660 -44.23 -10.26 10.34
N ILE A 661 -44.61 -9.91 11.57
CA ILE A 661 -44.02 -8.78 12.31
C ILE A 661 -42.54 -9.04 12.56
N TYR A 662 -42.18 -10.26 12.95
CA TYR A 662 -40.79 -10.67 13.12
C TYR A 662 -40.01 -10.60 11.80
N ASP A 663 -40.55 -11.17 10.71
CA ASP A 663 -39.91 -11.15 9.39
C ASP A 663 -39.68 -9.71 8.91
N ASN A 664 -40.67 -8.83 9.10
CA ASN A 664 -40.55 -7.40 8.76
C ASN A 664 -39.45 -6.71 9.58
N ALA A 665 -39.37 -7.01 10.88
CA ALA A 665 -38.35 -6.45 11.77
C ALA A 665 -36.93 -6.97 11.42
N MET A 666 -36.80 -8.23 11.00
CA MET A 666 -35.55 -8.80 10.49
C MET A 666 -35.10 -8.17 9.18
N ILE A 667 -36.03 -7.87 8.28
CA ILE A 667 -35.74 -7.11 7.04
C ILE A 667 -35.30 -5.70 7.37
N ALA A 668 -36.03 -5.00 8.25
CA ALA A 668 -35.66 -3.65 8.68
C ALA A 668 -34.28 -3.62 9.35
N ALA A 669 -33.90 -4.70 10.05
CA ALA A 669 -32.58 -4.87 10.64
C ALA A 669 -31.49 -5.22 9.61
N GLY A 670 -31.83 -5.56 8.36
CA GLY A 670 -30.89 -6.07 7.37
C GLY A 670 -30.30 -7.43 7.73
N LEU A 671 -31.00 -8.21 8.57
CA LEU A 671 -30.61 -9.54 9.01
C LEU A 671 -31.45 -10.65 8.35
N ASN A 672 -32.29 -10.30 7.37
CA ASN A 672 -33.09 -11.27 6.66
C ASN A 672 -32.22 -12.17 5.77
N ASP A 673 -32.63 -13.42 5.67
CA ASP A 673 -32.14 -14.35 4.66
C ASP A 673 -32.84 -14.09 3.31
N ASP A 674 -32.94 -15.12 2.47
CA ASP A 674 -33.75 -15.09 1.27
C ASP A 674 -35.22 -14.71 1.62
N PRO A 675 -35.75 -13.58 1.10
CA PRO A 675 -37.12 -13.17 1.39
C PRO A 675 -38.17 -13.99 0.64
N ARG A 676 -37.79 -14.81 -0.36
CA ARG A 676 -38.76 -15.54 -1.21
C ARG A 676 -39.66 -16.52 -0.44
N PRO A 677 -39.19 -17.32 0.54
CA PRO A 677 -40.06 -18.21 1.31
C PRO A 677 -41.12 -17.48 2.13
N MET A 678 -40.86 -16.24 2.56
CA MET A 678 -41.82 -15.44 3.32
C MET A 678 -43.04 -15.04 2.47
N ILE A 679 -42.88 -14.87 1.15
CA ILE A 679 -43.96 -14.39 0.26
C ILE A 679 -45.21 -15.31 0.31
N ALA A 680 -45.01 -16.63 0.39
CA ALA A 680 -46.13 -17.57 0.51
C ALA A 680 -46.91 -17.38 1.81
N ARG A 681 -46.20 -17.16 2.93
CA ARG A 681 -46.81 -16.87 4.24
C ARG A 681 -47.54 -15.52 4.23
N LEU A 682 -46.92 -14.50 3.65
CA LEU A 682 -47.51 -13.17 3.53
C LEU A 682 -48.81 -13.21 2.71
N ASN A 683 -48.83 -13.91 1.57
CA ASN A 683 -50.04 -14.04 0.75
C ASN A 683 -51.18 -14.74 1.51
N ASN A 684 -50.86 -15.78 2.29
CA ASN A 684 -51.85 -16.45 3.15
C ASN A 684 -52.37 -15.52 4.26
N LEU A 685 -51.47 -14.79 4.94
CA LEU A 685 -51.83 -13.80 5.95
C LEU A 685 -52.76 -12.73 5.37
N LEU A 686 -52.43 -12.18 4.20
CA LEU A 686 -53.25 -11.16 3.53
C LEU A 686 -54.62 -11.72 3.15
N THR A 687 -54.68 -12.93 2.60
CA THR A 687 -55.95 -13.58 2.24
C THR A 687 -56.83 -13.75 3.47
N ARG A 688 -56.31 -14.34 4.55
CA ARG A 688 -57.04 -14.53 5.81
C ARG A 688 -57.44 -13.23 6.50
N ALA A 689 -56.59 -12.22 6.47
CA ALA A 689 -56.89 -10.91 7.06
C ALA A 689 -58.04 -10.21 6.32
N LEU A 690 -58.15 -10.43 5.00
CA LEU A 690 -59.16 -9.83 4.14
C LEU A 690 -60.45 -10.66 4.01
N GLU A 691 -60.51 -11.89 4.55
CA GLU A 691 -61.73 -12.72 4.53
C GLU A 691 -62.94 -12.07 5.24
N LYS A 692 -62.71 -11.11 6.13
CA LYS A 692 -63.75 -10.36 6.86
C LYS A 692 -64.06 -9.00 6.25
N HIS A 693 -63.62 -8.74 5.02
CA HIS A 693 -63.86 -7.50 4.29
C HIS A 693 -64.69 -7.69 3.03
#